data_AF-A0A7W2M3N0-F1
#
_entry.id   AF-A0A7W2M3N0-F1
#
_cell.length_a   1.000
_cell.length_b   1.000
_cell.length_c   1.000
_cell.angle_alpha   90.00
_cell.angle_beta   90.00
_cell.angle_gamma   90.00
#
_symmetry.space_group_name_H-M   'P 1'
#
loop_
_entity.id
_entity.type
_entity.pdbx_description
1 polymer ?
#
loop_
_entity_poly.entity_id
_entity_poly.type
_entity_poly.pdbx_seq_one_letter_code
_entity_poly.pdbx_strand_id
1 'polypeptide(L)'
;MRQILLVFSLFCASYITVNAQTNTWTGAGANTNWNTVANWSLNAVPTAAHDVVIPTGFNVIINVAATTKSIVVQGNATLNIASNLSFVNASSFTENVTVNWSNSNLTGGGTLTNNGTVNLLSTGSRYITNATTIVNNGLFTMPDGGYLYLYDTSIFNNTAEGVFDIQSNGVIYRNGDEHSFNNDGLLKKTGADNNSQIQCRLTNSGIISVEDGTLTLNGSVKTFNSGVYNVATDSGLILETQINSSGTFTGVLNGALIWSNNLSVEDAVTFNFTGTSGVQWRGNSLIGGGTLTNMSRIDLSLSGSRYISDGTTLNNQGLVTMPSGGYLYLYDTSVFNNTSSGVFDFQSDGVIYRNGESHSFNNVGLLKKTGGSGNSQIQCKLANSGTISVESGTLTLNGSIKTFNSGVYNVISNSQLILGTQIDVSGTLSGVLDGALTWSNDISVASTATFNFTGETGVHWTARNLIGGGTLTNASTITLATSGSRYIVNGTTLNNQGLMTMPSGGYLYLYGTSVFNNTSSGVFDFQSDGVIYRDGESHSFNNVGLLKKTGGSGNSQIQCKLTNSGTISVESGTLTLNGSIKTFNSGVYNVVPNSQLILGTQIDVSGTLSGVLDGALTWISDMSVANAATFNFTGSTGVNWNSNSLIGGGTLTNASKINLAGSGSRYITGTITTLVNSGTITMPSGGYLYLYHDTTLDNQASGVIDIQSDAQIYSNGNGALSINNAGLFKKSLGNGTSNVHPPITNSGVIEANSGTLNFQNGVNFNNTINGIVKGTANIDIPLTATFTNDGTFAPGGSPGTLTVLGDYKSSDTSVLDVELNGLVQGTEYDLLSITGTNVVFDGDVNVTMGFDAAVGNSFTIATVSGTIATKSLTTPLTADYDGFRYTFDVTYPNDKAVRLTISSRVDIQPPTVITQDVTLQLNASGNATLTASQVNNGSSDNGTSSANLVYELSKTNFNCGDLGSNTVTLTVTDEAGNSASAPATITVEDVTAPTVTCPADQTVEVNAVEYILPDYLATGGLTVSDNCSFTVVQSPVAGTELTHGVHSITFAVTDAGGNEGTCSFDLTVNDLSLGIEDHELNDSAVLLYPNPVHHILTIENVGHLELLSADIVDITGKTMSTINLEHMGLTKEVSLESYASGIYFMKIKGKTGMLTKRIIKE
;
A
#
# COMPACT_ATOMS: atom_id res chain seq x y z
N MET A 1 -31.64 -60.69 -40.74
CA MET A 1 -31.65 -60.82 -42.21
C MET A 1 -31.51 -62.31 -42.53
N ARG A 2 -32.46 -62.93 -43.28
CA ARG A 2 -32.50 -64.38 -43.63
C ARG A 2 -32.68 -65.34 -42.42
N GLN A 3 -33.27 -66.54 -42.53
CA GLN A 3 -33.92 -67.26 -43.65
C GLN A 3 -34.88 -68.40 -43.16
N ILE A 4 -36.02 -68.61 -43.86
CA ILE A 4 -36.70 -69.91 -44.17
C ILE A 4 -37.29 -70.79 -43.02
N LEU A 5 -38.27 -71.72 -43.19
CA LEU A 5 -39.55 -71.83 -43.98
C LEU A 5 -40.21 -73.23 -43.69
N LEU A 6 -41.56 -73.39 -43.84
CA LEU A 6 -42.32 -74.69 -43.82
C LEU A 6 -42.31 -75.44 -42.44
N VAL A 7 -43.13 -76.45 -42.06
CA VAL A 7 -44.29 -77.29 -42.56
C VAL A 7 -45.27 -77.43 -41.35
N PHE A 8 -46.61 -77.53 -41.32
CA PHE A 8 -47.76 -77.71 -42.25
C PHE A 8 -48.51 -79.08 -42.17
N SER A 9 -49.30 -79.32 -41.11
CA SER A 9 -50.29 -80.43 -40.93
C SER A 9 -51.44 -79.98 -39.99
N LEU A 10 -52.72 -79.75 -40.34
CA LEU A 10 -53.63 -80.12 -41.43
C LEU A 10 -54.51 -81.37 -41.14
N PHE A 11 -55.83 -81.13 -41.02
CA PHE A 11 -56.96 -82.06 -40.76
C PHE A 11 -56.87 -82.90 -39.45
N CYS A 12 -57.94 -83.07 -38.67
CA CYS A 12 -59.33 -83.22 -39.11
C CYS A 12 -60.35 -82.51 -38.19
N ALA A 13 -61.14 -81.60 -38.74
CA ALA A 13 -62.34 -81.09 -38.08
C ALA A 13 -63.50 -82.08 -38.35
N SER A 14 -63.68 -83.05 -37.46
CA SER A 14 -64.84 -83.95 -37.49
C SER A 14 -66.13 -83.14 -37.34
N TYR A 15 -66.95 -83.08 -38.39
CA TYR A 15 -68.26 -82.44 -38.34
C TYR A 15 -69.17 -83.15 -37.33
N ILE A 16 -69.29 -82.56 -36.13
CA ILE A 16 -70.48 -82.71 -35.29
C ILE A 16 -71.11 -81.33 -35.13
N THR A 17 -71.83 -80.93 -36.18
CA THR A 17 -72.84 -79.88 -36.08
C THR A 17 -73.99 -80.41 -35.22
N VAL A 18 -73.86 -80.26 -33.89
CA VAL A 18 -75.07 -80.11 -33.06
C VAL A 18 -75.73 -78.82 -33.53
N ASN A 19 -76.90 -78.92 -34.16
CA ASN A 19 -77.71 -77.75 -34.47
C ASN A 19 -78.10 -77.07 -33.16
N ALA A 20 -77.39 -76.00 -32.81
CA ALA A 20 -77.78 -75.16 -31.70
C ALA A 20 -79.07 -74.42 -32.08
N GLN A 21 -80.09 -74.51 -31.23
CA GLN A 21 -81.34 -73.81 -31.46
C GLN A 21 -81.16 -72.35 -31.07
N THR A 22 -81.13 -71.46 -32.07
CA THR A 22 -81.04 -70.02 -31.87
C THR A 22 -82.41 -69.44 -31.55
N ASN A 23 -82.58 -68.90 -30.35
CA ASN A 23 -83.77 -68.16 -29.95
C ASN A 23 -83.52 -66.66 -30.19
N THR A 24 -84.15 -66.13 -31.24
CA THR A 24 -84.13 -64.70 -31.54
C THR A 24 -85.32 -64.02 -30.88
N TRP A 25 -85.08 -62.88 -30.25
CA TRP A 25 -86.13 -62.03 -29.72
C TRP A 25 -86.96 -61.41 -30.86
N THR A 26 -88.26 -61.63 -30.85
CA THR A 26 -89.23 -61.10 -31.83
C THR A 26 -90.09 -59.98 -31.27
N GLY A 27 -90.20 -59.86 -29.95
CA GLY A 27 -91.05 -58.89 -29.27
C GLY A 27 -92.56 -59.07 -29.49
N ALA A 28 -93.01 -60.27 -29.90
CA ALA A 28 -94.42 -60.53 -30.24
C ALA A 28 -95.32 -60.85 -29.02
N GLY A 29 -94.84 -60.66 -27.79
CA GLY A 29 -95.58 -60.81 -26.54
C GLY A 29 -96.11 -59.48 -25.97
N ALA A 30 -96.95 -59.57 -24.93
CA ALA A 30 -97.66 -58.42 -24.35
C ALA A 30 -96.79 -57.48 -23.49
N ASN A 31 -95.50 -57.74 -23.34
CA ASN A 31 -94.55 -56.94 -22.55
C ASN A 31 -93.10 -57.29 -22.92
N THR A 32 -92.13 -56.53 -22.39
CA THR A 32 -90.69 -56.71 -22.61
C THR A 32 -90.03 -57.77 -21.73
N ASN A 33 -90.80 -58.57 -20.97
CA ASN A 33 -90.22 -59.53 -20.02
C ASN A 33 -89.66 -60.78 -20.70
N TRP A 34 -88.50 -61.23 -20.22
CA TRP A 34 -87.78 -62.42 -20.73
C TRP A 34 -88.62 -63.69 -20.65
N ASN A 35 -89.42 -63.85 -19.60
CA ASN A 35 -90.25 -65.04 -19.36
C ASN A 35 -91.54 -65.11 -20.21
N THR A 36 -91.82 -64.10 -21.04
CA THR A 36 -92.97 -64.12 -21.95
C THR A 36 -92.65 -64.99 -23.18
N VAL A 37 -93.20 -66.20 -23.20
CA VAL A 37 -92.97 -67.25 -24.23
C VAL A 37 -93.08 -66.73 -25.68
N ALA A 38 -94.05 -65.84 -25.94
CA ALA A 38 -94.32 -65.28 -27.27
C ALA A 38 -93.26 -64.27 -27.78
N ASN A 39 -92.31 -63.83 -26.94
CA ASN A 39 -91.23 -62.93 -27.37
C ASN A 39 -90.09 -63.63 -28.14
N TRP A 40 -90.20 -64.94 -28.38
CA TRP A 40 -89.09 -65.77 -28.88
C TRP A 40 -89.46 -66.52 -30.16
N SER A 41 -88.52 -66.58 -31.12
CA SER A 41 -88.70 -67.20 -32.44
C SER A 41 -89.19 -68.65 -32.45
N LEU A 42 -88.94 -69.42 -31.38
CA LEU A 42 -89.36 -70.82 -31.24
C LEU A 42 -90.59 -71.01 -30.31
N ASN A 43 -91.26 -69.93 -29.88
CA ASN A 43 -92.33 -69.98 -28.85
C ASN A 43 -91.89 -70.74 -27.59
N ALA A 44 -90.66 -70.48 -27.12
CA ALA A 44 -90.08 -71.06 -25.92
C ALA A 44 -89.13 -70.05 -25.26
N VAL A 45 -89.19 -69.91 -23.93
CA VAL A 45 -88.20 -69.12 -23.17
C VAL A 45 -86.83 -69.84 -23.27
N PRO A 46 -85.72 -69.13 -23.56
CA PRO A 46 -84.40 -69.74 -23.68
C PRO A 46 -83.96 -70.49 -22.42
N THR A 47 -83.16 -71.53 -22.65
CA THR A 47 -82.52 -72.37 -21.63
C THR A 47 -81.03 -72.56 -21.96
N ALA A 48 -80.28 -73.28 -21.10
CA ALA A 48 -78.85 -73.55 -21.26
C ALA A 48 -78.44 -74.23 -22.59
N ALA A 49 -79.39 -74.78 -23.36
CA ALA A 49 -79.15 -75.36 -24.68
C ALA A 49 -79.22 -74.34 -25.84
N HIS A 50 -79.78 -73.14 -25.61
CA HIS A 50 -80.13 -72.17 -26.65
C HIS A 50 -79.13 -71.02 -26.73
N ASP A 51 -78.66 -70.71 -27.94
CA ASP A 51 -77.95 -69.45 -28.21
C ASP A 51 -78.98 -68.34 -28.43
N VAL A 52 -78.80 -67.18 -27.81
CA VAL A 52 -79.80 -66.10 -27.79
C VAL A 52 -79.35 -64.90 -28.60
N VAL A 53 -80.25 -64.33 -29.40
CA VAL A 53 -80.03 -63.06 -30.10
C VAL A 53 -81.13 -62.06 -29.75
N ILE A 54 -80.76 -60.88 -29.26
CA ILE A 54 -81.63 -59.70 -29.14
C ILE A 54 -81.25 -58.73 -30.26
N PRO A 55 -82.09 -58.57 -31.31
CA PRO A 55 -81.81 -57.65 -32.42
C PRO A 55 -81.90 -56.17 -32.01
N THR A 56 -81.42 -55.30 -32.89
CA THR A 56 -81.50 -53.84 -32.75
C THR A 56 -82.93 -53.33 -32.55
N GLY A 57 -83.09 -52.28 -31.74
CA GLY A 57 -84.36 -51.58 -31.52
C GLY A 57 -85.29 -52.20 -30.47
N PHE A 58 -84.96 -53.37 -29.91
CA PHE A 58 -85.76 -54.01 -28.86
C PHE A 58 -85.35 -53.60 -27.45
N ASN A 59 -86.33 -53.56 -26.54
CA ASN A 59 -86.13 -53.41 -25.10
C ASN A 59 -86.53 -54.73 -24.41
N VAL A 60 -85.66 -55.27 -23.57
CA VAL A 60 -85.81 -56.58 -22.90
C VAL A 60 -85.55 -56.45 -21.41
N ILE A 61 -86.31 -57.16 -20.58
CA ILE A 61 -86.17 -57.19 -19.13
C ILE A 61 -85.98 -58.64 -18.64
N ILE A 62 -84.80 -58.96 -18.11
CA ILE A 62 -84.56 -60.22 -17.38
C ILE A 62 -85.14 -60.07 -15.99
N ASN A 63 -86.42 -60.44 -15.86
CA ASN A 63 -87.24 -60.35 -14.66
C ASN A 63 -87.26 -61.64 -13.82
N VAL A 64 -86.69 -62.72 -14.34
CA VAL A 64 -86.53 -64.01 -13.66
C VAL A 64 -85.12 -64.54 -13.94
N ALA A 65 -84.60 -65.43 -13.08
CA ALA A 65 -83.30 -66.04 -13.31
C ALA A 65 -83.29 -66.83 -14.64
N ALA A 66 -82.35 -66.50 -15.51
CA ALA A 66 -82.22 -67.05 -16.86
C ALA A 66 -80.87 -67.74 -17.04
N THR A 67 -80.87 -68.89 -17.73
CA THR A 67 -79.66 -69.57 -18.17
C THR A 67 -79.72 -69.77 -19.67
N THR A 68 -78.64 -69.42 -20.36
CA THR A 68 -78.49 -69.47 -21.81
C THR A 68 -77.21 -70.22 -22.18
N LYS A 69 -77.11 -70.67 -23.43
CA LYS A 69 -75.84 -71.16 -23.98
C LYS A 69 -74.90 -69.99 -24.23
N SER A 70 -75.37 -69.01 -24.99
CA SER A 70 -74.76 -67.70 -25.22
C SER A 70 -75.84 -66.63 -25.36
N ILE A 71 -75.47 -65.36 -25.24
CA ILE A 71 -76.33 -64.21 -25.54
C ILE A 71 -75.59 -63.17 -26.39
N VAL A 72 -76.25 -62.69 -27.45
CA VAL A 72 -75.79 -61.61 -28.33
C VAL A 72 -76.84 -60.51 -28.35
N VAL A 73 -76.46 -59.29 -27.96
CA VAL A 73 -77.33 -58.11 -28.01
C VAL A 73 -76.79 -57.14 -29.05
N GLN A 74 -77.64 -56.65 -29.95
CA GLN A 74 -77.23 -55.98 -31.19
C GLN A 74 -77.76 -54.55 -31.30
N GLY A 75 -76.94 -53.67 -31.87
CA GLY A 75 -77.31 -52.30 -32.23
C GLY A 75 -77.90 -51.49 -31.06
N ASN A 76 -78.89 -50.64 -31.33
CA ASN A 76 -79.52 -49.77 -30.33
C ASN A 76 -80.54 -50.48 -29.41
N ALA A 77 -80.31 -51.74 -29.08
CA ALA A 77 -81.16 -52.49 -28.15
C ALA A 77 -80.88 -52.12 -26.68
N THR A 78 -81.90 -52.28 -25.83
CA THR A 78 -81.80 -52.07 -24.37
C THR A 78 -82.05 -53.38 -23.62
N LEU A 79 -81.10 -53.81 -22.77
CA LEU A 79 -81.22 -54.99 -21.92
C LEU A 79 -81.22 -54.58 -20.44
N ASN A 80 -82.30 -54.83 -19.71
CA ASN A 80 -82.42 -54.55 -18.28
C ASN A 80 -82.26 -55.86 -17.50
N ILE A 81 -81.17 -56.01 -16.76
CA ILE A 81 -80.82 -57.20 -16.00
C ILE A 81 -81.26 -56.99 -14.54
N ALA A 82 -82.49 -57.42 -14.23
CA ALA A 82 -83.11 -57.29 -12.91
C ALA A 82 -83.16 -58.63 -12.13
N SER A 83 -82.61 -59.70 -12.71
CA SER A 83 -82.47 -61.03 -12.12
C SER A 83 -81.29 -61.75 -12.77
N ASN A 84 -80.86 -62.86 -12.19
CA ASN A 84 -79.59 -63.51 -12.56
C ASN A 84 -79.56 -63.95 -14.03
N LEU A 85 -78.47 -63.66 -14.73
CA LEU A 85 -78.21 -64.10 -16.10
C LEU A 85 -76.98 -65.02 -16.11
N SER A 86 -77.20 -66.26 -16.54
CA SER A 86 -76.16 -67.28 -16.72
C SER A 86 -75.90 -67.56 -18.19
N PHE A 87 -74.63 -67.62 -18.58
CA PHE A 87 -74.15 -67.97 -19.93
C PHE A 87 -72.87 -68.80 -19.84
N VAL A 88 -72.81 -69.90 -20.60
CA VAL A 88 -71.71 -70.88 -20.54
C VAL A 88 -70.70 -70.72 -21.68
N ASN A 89 -71.09 -70.09 -22.79
CA ASN A 89 -70.25 -69.81 -23.94
C ASN A 89 -70.00 -68.30 -24.11
N ALA A 90 -69.09 -67.97 -25.05
CA ALA A 90 -68.86 -66.61 -25.52
C ALA A 90 -70.17 -65.89 -25.90
N SER A 91 -70.34 -64.70 -25.35
CA SER A 91 -71.52 -63.83 -25.41
C SER A 91 -71.06 -62.39 -25.68
N SER A 92 -71.92 -61.52 -26.22
CA SER A 92 -71.52 -60.15 -26.56
C SER A 92 -72.64 -59.11 -26.53
N PHE A 93 -72.27 -57.89 -26.19
CA PHE A 93 -73.03 -56.68 -26.46
C PHE A 93 -72.28 -55.90 -27.55
N THR A 94 -72.93 -55.61 -28.69
CA THR A 94 -72.29 -54.80 -29.74
C THR A 94 -72.22 -53.33 -29.36
N GLU A 95 -71.57 -52.53 -30.20
CA GLU A 95 -71.68 -51.07 -30.19
C GLU A 95 -73.15 -50.62 -30.13
N ASN A 96 -73.37 -49.45 -29.51
CA ASN A 96 -74.67 -48.78 -29.33
C ASN A 96 -75.71 -49.50 -28.44
N VAL A 97 -75.41 -50.70 -27.94
CA VAL A 97 -76.27 -51.39 -26.96
C VAL A 97 -76.25 -50.62 -25.63
N THR A 98 -77.41 -50.54 -24.96
CA THR A 98 -77.51 -50.09 -23.57
C THR A 98 -77.90 -51.26 -22.67
N VAL A 99 -77.12 -51.55 -21.63
CA VAL A 99 -77.43 -52.57 -20.63
C VAL A 99 -77.56 -51.93 -19.27
N ASN A 100 -78.70 -52.10 -18.61
CA ASN A 100 -78.95 -51.58 -17.27
C ASN A 100 -78.94 -52.75 -16.29
N TRP A 101 -77.90 -52.87 -15.47
CA TRP A 101 -77.68 -53.99 -14.57
C TRP A 101 -77.97 -53.61 -13.12
N SER A 102 -78.98 -54.26 -12.53
CA SER A 102 -79.43 -54.07 -11.14
C SER A 102 -79.15 -55.32 -10.30
N ASN A 103 -79.57 -55.32 -9.02
CA ASN A 103 -79.42 -56.36 -7.98
C ASN A 103 -79.50 -57.83 -8.47
N SER A 104 -78.39 -58.38 -9.01
CA SER A 104 -78.36 -59.71 -9.64
C SER A 104 -76.93 -60.18 -9.95
N ASN A 105 -76.82 -61.42 -10.44
CA ASN A 105 -75.56 -62.06 -10.82
C ASN A 105 -75.43 -62.20 -12.35
N LEU A 106 -74.25 -61.89 -12.88
CA LEU A 106 -73.74 -62.44 -14.15
C LEU A 106 -72.89 -63.67 -13.83
N THR A 107 -73.14 -64.79 -14.50
CA THR A 107 -72.57 -66.09 -14.10
C THR A 107 -72.51 -67.11 -15.25
N GLY A 108 -71.99 -68.31 -14.97
CA GLY A 108 -72.03 -69.46 -15.88
C GLY A 108 -70.70 -69.86 -16.50
N GLY A 109 -69.64 -69.05 -16.35
CA GLY A 109 -68.28 -69.39 -16.81
C GLY A 109 -67.99 -69.07 -18.27
N GLY A 110 -68.95 -68.50 -19.01
CA GLY A 110 -68.70 -67.94 -20.33
C GLY A 110 -67.92 -66.62 -20.29
N THR A 111 -67.54 -66.15 -21.47
CA THR A 111 -66.93 -64.82 -21.68
C THR A 111 -67.97 -63.86 -22.25
N LEU A 112 -68.14 -62.68 -21.68
CA LEU A 112 -69.01 -61.63 -22.19
C LEU A 112 -68.19 -60.42 -22.67
N THR A 113 -68.21 -60.17 -23.98
CA THR A 113 -67.56 -59.00 -24.58
C THR A 113 -68.53 -57.82 -24.68
N ASN A 114 -68.28 -56.74 -23.95
CA ASN A 114 -69.03 -55.50 -24.06
C ASN A 114 -68.32 -54.51 -25.01
N ASN A 115 -69.03 -54.08 -26.05
CA ASN A 115 -68.65 -52.95 -26.92
C ASN A 115 -69.68 -51.81 -26.84
N GLY A 116 -70.73 -51.96 -26.02
CA GLY A 116 -71.79 -50.96 -25.77
C GLY A 116 -71.61 -50.26 -24.42
N THR A 117 -72.72 -49.75 -23.88
CA THR A 117 -72.76 -49.12 -22.54
C THR A 117 -73.44 -50.03 -21.52
N VAL A 118 -72.77 -50.34 -20.41
CA VAL A 118 -73.32 -51.09 -19.28
C VAL A 118 -73.38 -50.18 -18.04
N ASN A 119 -74.59 -49.86 -17.59
CA ASN A 119 -74.84 -49.05 -16.40
C ASN A 119 -75.18 -49.93 -15.20
N LEU A 120 -74.44 -49.80 -14.10
CA LEU A 120 -74.75 -50.45 -12.82
C LEU A 120 -75.69 -49.55 -12.03
N LEU A 121 -76.99 -49.89 -12.06
CA LEU A 121 -78.05 -49.12 -11.44
C LEU A 121 -78.39 -49.65 -10.04
N SER A 122 -78.77 -48.72 -9.16
CA SER A 122 -78.98 -48.83 -7.72
C SER A 122 -77.70 -48.97 -6.86
N THR A 123 -77.84 -48.71 -5.57
CA THR A 123 -76.79 -48.75 -4.54
C THR A 123 -76.48 -50.17 -4.00
N GLY A 124 -77.11 -51.21 -4.55
CA GLY A 124 -77.03 -52.59 -4.05
C GLY A 124 -75.81 -53.38 -4.50
N SER A 125 -75.89 -54.71 -4.35
CA SER A 125 -74.87 -55.68 -4.75
C SER A 125 -75.07 -56.23 -6.17
N ARG A 126 -74.06 -56.15 -7.04
CA ARG A 126 -73.97 -56.81 -8.36
C ARG A 126 -72.86 -57.85 -8.33
N TYR A 127 -73.08 -59.06 -8.82
CA TYR A 127 -72.08 -60.15 -8.72
C TYR A 127 -71.63 -60.69 -10.07
N ILE A 128 -70.34 -60.94 -10.23
CA ILE A 128 -69.76 -61.77 -11.30
C ILE A 128 -69.22 -63.04 -10.61
N THR A 129 -69.65 -64.23 -11.03
CA THR A 129 -69.35 -65.50 -10.32
C THR A 129 -69.12 -66.67 -11.28
N ASN A 130 -68.70 -67.82 -10.75
CA ASN A 130 -68.50 -69.10 -11.44
C ASN A 130 -67.55 -68.97 -12.65
N ALA A 131 -66.33 -68.46 -12.45
CA ALA A 131 -65.29 -68.31 -13.48
C ALA A 131 -65.68 -67.41 -14.68
N THR A 132 -66.70 -66.57 -14.55
CA THR A 132 -67.21 -65.74 -15.65
C THR A 132 -66.21 -64.64 -15.98
N THR A 133 -65.93 -64.45 -17.28
CA THR A 133 -65.01 -63.42 -17.76
C THR A 133 -65.77 -62.28 -18.45
N ILE A 134 -65.49 -61.03 -18.08
CA ILE A 134 -65.93 -59.84 -18.82
C ILE A 134 -64.75 -59.27 -19.61
N VAL A 135 -64.98 -58.92 -20.87
CA VAL A 135 -64.04 -58.15 -21.71
C VAL A 135 -64.73 -56.86 -22.10
N ASN A 136 -64.33 -55.74 -21.53
CA ASN A 136 -64.91 -54.43 -21.77
C ASN A 136 -64.05 -53.62 -22.74
N ASN A 137 -64.55 -53.44 -23.97
CA ASN A 137 -64.07 -52.49 -24.98
C ASN A 137 -64.93 -51.22 -25.01
N GLY A 138 -66.16 -51.30 -24.48
CA GLY A 138 -67.11 -50.19 -24.42
C GLY A 138 -67.08 -49.41 -23.10
N LEU A 139 -68.21 -48.80 -22.76
CA LEU A 139 -68.38 -48.03 -21.53
C LEU A 139 -69.04 -48.89 -20.44
N PHE A 140 -68.52 -48.83 -19.23
CA PHE A 140 -69.05 -49.46 -18.02
C PHE A 140 -69.19 -48.37 -16.94
N THR A 141 -70.36 -48.15 -16.36
CA THR A 141 -70.60 -47.03 -15.43
C THR A 141 -71.17 -47.49 -14.09
N MET A 142 -70.88 -46.75 -13.01
CA MET A 142 -71.52 -46.88 -11.69
C MET A 142 -72.18 -45.55 -11.26
N PRO A 143 -73.29 -45.13 -11.90
CA PRO A 143 -73.98 -43.87 -11.62
C PRO A 143 -74.53 -43.78 -10.19
N ASP A 144 -75.11 -44.87 -9.68
CA ASP A 144 -75.69 -44.94 -8.33
C ASP A 144 -74.69 -45.47 -7.28
N GLY A 145 -73.41 -45.64 -7.65
CA GLY A 145 -72.39 -46.25 -6.80
C GLY A 145 -72.71 -47.72 -6.47
N GLY A 146 -72.73 -48.06 -5.18
CA GLY A 146 -73.02 -49.43 -4.72
C GLY A 146 -71.86 -50.40 -4.94
N TYR A 147 -72.14 -51.70 -4.93
CA TYR A 147 -71.09 -52.73 -4.89
C TYR A 147 -71.06 -53.60 -6.16
N LEU A 148 -69.88 -53.71 -6.78
CA LEU A 148 -69.57 -54.72 -7.80
C LEU A 148 -68.67 -55.80 -7.18
N TYR A 149 -69.08 -57.06 -7.26
CA TYR A 149 -68.52 -58.17 -6.50
C TYR A 149 -67.96 -59.27 -7.43
N LEU A 150 -66.65 -59.54 -7.41
CA LEU A 150 -65.97 -60.54 -8.28
C LEU A 150 -65.66 -61.86 -7.52
N TYR A 151 -66.43 -62.94 -7.72
CA TYR A 151 -66.31 -64.23 -6.98
C TYR A 151 -65.50 -65.25 -7.77
N ASP A 152 -64.97 -66.27 -7.07
CA ASP A 152 -64.32 -67.44 -7.67
C ASP A 152 -63.14 -67.02 -8.58
N THR A 153 -62.83 -67.79 -9.63
CA THR A 153 -61.85 -67.43 -10.66
C THR A 153 -62.39 -66.42 -11.70
N SER A 154 -63.34 -65.54 -11.34
CA SER A 154 -63.94 -64.59 -12.29
C SER A 154 -62.99 -63.44 -12.63
N ILE A 155 -63.07 -62.96 -13.88
CA ILE A 155 -62.14 -61.98 -14.44
C ILE A 155 -62.93 -60.80 -15.03
N PHE A 156 -62.47 -59.58 -14.78
CA PHE A 156 -62.93 -58.38 -15.47
C PHE A 156 -61.74 -57.72 -16.18
N ASN A 157 -61.75 -57.69 -17.51
CA ASN A 157 -60.71 -57.04 -18.32
C ASN A 157 -61.28 -55.76 -18.95
N ASN A 158 -60.87 -54.60 -18.46
CA ASN A 158 -61.05 -53.33 -19.17
C ASN A 158 -59.91 -53.17 -20.17
N THR A 159 -60.19 -53.41 -21.46
CA THR A 159 -59.17 -53.38 -22.53
C THR A 159 -58.75 -51.95 -22.85
N ALA A 160 -57.72 -51.76 -23.67
CA ALA A 160 -57.20 -50.43 -24.05
C ALA A 160 -58.25 -49.49 -24.67
N GLU A 161 -59.34 -50.01 -25.22
CA GLU A 161 -60.47 -49.23 -25.76
C GLU A 161 -61.54 -48.94 -24.70
N GLY A 162 -61.60 -49.75 -23.63
CA GLY A 162 -62.66 -49.74 -22.63
C GLY A 162 -62.54 -48.61 -21.60
N VAL A 163 -63.71 -48.13 -21.16
CA VAL A 163 -63.86 -47.16 -20.08
C VAL A 163 -64.65 -47.77 -18.92
N PHE A 164 -64.11 -47.70 -17.70
CA PHE A 164 -64.82 -48.01 -16.45
C PHE A 164 -64.94 -46.73 -15.61
N ASP A 165 -66.16 -46.22 -15.44
CA ASP A 165 -66.45 -44.91 -14.86
C ASP A 165 -67.24 -45.02 -13.55
N ILE A 166 -66.60 -44.67 -12.43
CA ILE A 166 -67.19 -44.65 -11.10
C ILE A 166 -67.73 -43.25 -10.83
N GLN A 167 -69.04 -43.07 -10.97
CA GLN A 167 -69.69 -41.75 -11.01
C GLN A 167 -70.32 -41.34 -9.65
N SER A 168 -70.47 -42.29 -8.73
CA SER A 168 -70.81 -42.06 -7.32
C SER A 168 -69.99 -43.02 -6.43
N ASN A 169 -70.22 -43.12 -5.11
CA ASN A 169 -69.53 -43.97 -4.14
C ASN A 169 -69.65 -45.48 -4.48
N GLY A 170 -68.87 -45.94 -5.47
CA GLY A 170 -68.80 -47.32 -5.93
C GLY A 170 -67.70 -48.11 -5.19
N VAL A 171 -67.96 -49.39 -4.95
CA VAL A 171 -67.01 -50.31 -4.32
C VAL A 171 -66.86 -51.57 -5.17
N ILE A 172 -65.67 -51.78 -5.74
CA ILE A 172 -65.31 -53.04 -6.41
C ILE A 172 -64.71 -53.98 -5.37
N TYR A 173 -65.50 -54.96 -4.92
CA TYR A 173 -65.27 -55.71 -3.68
C TYR A 173 -64.96 -57.19 -3.92
N ARG A 174 -63.78 -57.65 -3.49
CA ARG A 174 -63.63 -58.88 -2.69
C ARG A 174 -62.24 -59.03 -2.07
N ASN A 175 -62.08 -60.14 -1.35
CA ASN A 175 -60.85 -60.62 -0.71
C ASN A 175 -60.67 -62.12 -1.08
N GLY A 176 -59.44 -62.56 -1.33
CA GLY A 176 -59.08 -63.85 -1.93
C GLY A 176 -58.37 -63.68 -3.29
N ASP A 177 -57.48 -64.61 -3.65
CA ASP A 177 -56.45 -64.34 -4.68
C ASP A 177 -56.79 -64.77 -6.12
N GLU A 178 -57.88 -65.52 -6.32
CA GLU A 178 -58.19 -66.18 -7.61
C GLU A 178 -58.93 -65.29 -8.64
N HIS A 179 -59.50 -64.16 -8.22
CA HIS A 179 -60.21 -63.23 -9.10
C HIS A 179 -59.32 -62.07 -9.53
N SER A 180 -59.62 -61.43 -10.67
CA SER A 180 -58.88 -60.23 -11.10
C SER A 180 -59.76 -59.18 -11.78
N PHE A 181 -59.48 -57.91 -11.48
CA PHE A 181 -59.85 -56.76 -12.29
C PHE A 181 -58.57 -56.26 -12.97
N ASN A 182 -58.55 -56.21 -14.29
CA ASN A 182 -57.37 -55.82 -15.09
C ASN A 182 -57.75 -54.58 -15.91
N ASN A 183 -56.95 -53.52 -15.83
CA ASN A 183 -57.19 -52.25 -16.51
C ASN A 183 -56.03 -51.86 -17.43
N ASP A 184 -56.26 -52.04 -18.73
CA ASP A 184 -55.39 -51.57 -19.81
C ASP A 184 -55.97 -50.30 -20.49
N GLY A 185 -57.26 -50.03 -20.30
CA GLY A 185 -57.96 -48.82 -20.74
C GLY A 185 -58.08 -47.74 -19.67
N LEU A 186 -59.19 -47.00 -19.69
CA LEU A 186 -59.47 -45.89 -18.77
C LEU A 186 -60.36 -46.33 -17.61
N LEU A 187 -59.77 -46.44 -16.41
CA LEU A 187 -60.51 -46.47 -15.14
C LEU A 187 -60.61 -45.04 -14.61
N LYS A 188 -61.81 -44.56 -14.25
CA LYS A 188 -61.98 -43.20 -13.75
C LYS A 188 -63.01 -43.04 -12.63
N LYS A 189 -62.91 -41.91 -11.91
CA LYS A 189 -63.85 -41.44 -10.88
C LYS A 189 -64.20 -39.98 -11.17
N THR A 190 -65.48 -39.66 -11.33
CA THR A 190 -65.94 -38.31 -11.76
C THR A 190 -67.04 -37.71 -10.88
N GLY A 191 -67.46 -38.39 -9.83
CA GLY A 191 -68.43 -37.85 -8.88
C GLY A 191 -67.78 -37.01 -7.80
N ALA A 192 -68.43 -35.92 -7.39
CA ALA A 192 -68.01 -35.07 -6.27
C ALA A 192 -68.12 -35.72 -4.87
N ASP A 193 -68.47 -37.01 -4.80
CA ASP A 193 -68.79 -37.70 -3.56
C ASP A 193 -67.61 -38.47 -2.95
N ASN A 194 -67.68 -38.58 -1.62
CA ASN A 194 -66.54 -38.70 -0.72
C ASN A 194 -65.46 -39.72 -1.14
N ASN A 195 -65.80 -41.00 -1.31
CA ASN A 195 -64.79 -42.05 -1.52
C ASN A 195 -65.35 -43.31 -2.21
N SER A 196 -64.77 -43.66 -3.36
CA SER A 196 -64.97 -44.96 -4.03
C SER A 196 -63.79 -45.90 -3.79
N GLN A 197 -64.02 -47.20 -3.76
CA GLN A 197 -63.00 -48.16 -3.32
C GLN A 197 -62.81 -49.35 -4.27
N ILE A 198 -61.55 -49.80 -4.43
CA ILE A 198 -61.22 -51.03 -5.17
C ILE A 198 -60.48 -51.97 -4.22
N GLN A 199 -61.22 -52.91 -3.64
CA GLN A 199 -60.74 -53.89 -2.66
C GLN A 199 -60.23 -55.18 -3.30
N CYS A 200 -60.79 -55.57 -4.44
CA CYS A 200 -60.34 -56.74 -5.22
C CYS A 200 -58.89 -56.61 -5.74
N ARG A 201 -58.30 -57.71 -6.22
CA ARG A 201 -57.04 -57.65 -6.99
C ARG A 201 -57.22 -56.73 -8.21
N LEU A 202 -56.32 -55.75 -8.36
CA LEU A 202 -56.25 -54.84 -9.51
C LEU A 202 -54.90 -55.02 -10.21
N THR A 203 -54.93 -55.35 -11.50
CA THR A 203 -53.78 -55.15 -12.41
C THR A 203 -54.02 -53.87 -13.20
N ASN A 204 -53.02 -52.99 -13.35
CA ASN A 204 -53.13 -51.80 -14.20
C ASN A 204 -51.91 -51.67 -15.13
N SER A 205 -52.16 -51.47 -16.42
CA SER A 205 -51.19 -50.89 -17.36
C SER A 205 -51.72 -49.62 -18.06
N GLY A 206 -53.04 -49.39 -17.98
CA GLY A 206 -53.74 -48.27 -18.60
C GLY A 206 -53.77 -46.98 -17.76
N ILE A 207 -54.86 -46.25 -17.91
CA ILE A 207 -55.09 -44.93 -17.30
C ILE A 207 -55.95 -45.07 -16.04
N ILE A 208 -55.54 -44.40 -14.95
CA ILE A 208 -56.40 -44.11 -13.79
C ILE A 208 -56.60 -42.59 -13.70
N SER A 209 -57.85 -42.13 -13.77
CA SER A 209 -58.21 -40.70 -13.75
C SER A 209 -59.16 -40.37 -12.60
N VAL A 210 -58.73 -39.57 -11.63
CA VAL A 210 -59.62 -39.01 -10.60
C VAL A 210 -59.93 -37.56 -10.99
N GLU A 211 -61.10 -37.36 -11.58
CA GLU A 211 -61.59 -36.07 -12.09
C GLU A 211 -62.33 -35.27 -10.99
N ASP A 212 -62.91 -35.96 -10.01
CA ASP A 212 -63.52 -35.37 -8.81
C ASP A 212 -63.54 -36.40 -7.64
N GLY A 213 -63.61 -35.94 -6.38
CA GLY A 213 -63.69 -36.77 -5.18
C GLY A 213 -62.45 -37.62 -4.88
N THR A 214 -62.65 -38.77 -4.20
CA THR A 214 -61.57 -39.72 -3.84
C THR A 214 -61.78 -41.12 -4.42
N LEU A 215 -60.68 -41.74 -4.84
CA LEU A 215 -60.56 -43.16 -5.16
C LEU A 215 -59.52 -43.83 -4.25
N THR A 216 -59.95 -44.72 -3.34
CA THR A 216 -59.08 -45.51 -2.46
C THR A 216 -58.84 -46.92 -3.02
N LEU A 217 -57.58 -47.33 -3.09
CA LEU A 217 -57.14 -48.67 -3.45
C LEU A 217 -56.64 -49.39 -2.19
N ASN A 218 -57.51 -50.22 -1.61
CA ASN A 218 -57.32 -50.94 -0.35
C ASN A 218 -57.60 -52.45 -0.55
N GLY A 219 -57.69 -53.28 0.51
CA GLY A 219 -57.94 -54.72 0.37
C GLY A 219 -56.73 -55.50 -0.19
N SER A 220 -56.96 -56.41 -1.14
CA SER A 220 -55.92 -57.27 -1.76
C SER A 220 -54.78 -56.45 -2.42
N VAL A 221 -53.60 -57.06 -2.56
CA VAL A 221 -52.41 -56.48 -3.24
C VAL A 221 -52.73 -56.10 -4.71
N LYS A 222 -52.15 -55.01 -5.21
CA LYS A 222 -52.28 -54.57 -6.63
C LYS A 222 -50.99 -54.81 -7.42
N THR A 223 -51.10 -54.85 -8.75
CA THR A 223 -49.95 -54.98 -9.66
C THR A 223 -50.01 -53.90 -10.74
N PHE A 224 -49.11 -52.92 -10.71
CA PHE A 224 -49.07 -51.78 -11.63
C PHE A 224 -47.86 -51.88 -12.57
N ASN A 225 -48.13 -52.04 -13.85
CA ASN A 225 -47.16 -52.27 -14.91
C ASN A 225 -47.18 -51.08 -15.88
N SER A 226 -46.51 -49.99 -15.49
CA SER A 226 -46.67 -48.65 -16.07
C SER A 226 -48.08 -48.05 -15.90
N GLY A 227 -48.29 -46.85 -16.44
CA GLY A 227 -49.62 -46.26 -16.62
C GLY A 227 -49.62 -44.74 -16.65
N VAL A 228 -50.82 -44.17 -16.85
CA VAL A 228 -51.09 -42.74 -16.74
C VAL A 228 -52.02 -42.50 -15.55
N TYR A 229 -51.61 -41.67 -14.60
CA TYR A 229 -52.32 -41.40 -13.36
C TYR A 229 -52.59 -39.89 -13.27
N ASN A 230 -53.85 -39.51 -13.47
CA ASN A 230 -54.30 -38.13 -13.44
C ASN A 230 -55.14 -37.90 -12.17
N VAL A 231 -54.86 -36.82 -11.45
CA VAL A 231 -55.63 -36.41 -10.27
C VAL A 231 -55.88 -34.90 -10.36
N ALA A 232 -57.15 -34.52 -10.52
CA ALA A 232 -57.60 -33.14 -10.57
C ALA A 232 -57.37 -32.41 -9.23
N THR A 233 -57.39 -31.08 -9.25
CA THR A 233 -57.30 -30.25 -8.03
C THR A 233 -58.36 -30.68 -7.01
N ASP A 234 -58.02 -30.62 -5.72
CA ASP A 234 -58.85 -31.05 -4.58
C ASP A 234 -59.31 -32.52 -4.57
N SER A 235 -58.94 -33.32 -5.58
CA SER A 235 -59.22 -34.75 -5.69
C SER A 235 -58.10 -35.63 -5.12
N GLY A 236 -58.38 -36.91 -4.87
CA GLY A 236 -57.43 -37.84 -4.24
C GLY A 236 -57.41 -39.26 -4.83
N LEU A 237 -56.20 -39.80 -5.04
CA LEU A 237 -55.96 -41.22 -5.33
C LEU A 237 -55.14 -41.82 -4.17
N ILE A 238 -55.72 -42.73 -3.39
CA ILE A 238 -55.09 -43.24 -2.15
C ILE A 238 -54.68 -44.71 -2.30
N LEU A 239 -53.41 -45.00 -2.03
CA LEU A 239 -52.79 -46.33 -2.08
C LEU A 239 -52.64 -46.87 -0.64
N GLU A 240 -53.66 -47.58 -0.17
CA GLU A 240 -53.76 -48.12 1.21
C GLU A 240 -53.38 -49.61 1.34
N THR A 241 -53.18 -50.30 0.21
CA THR A 241 -52.66 -51.68 0.16
C THR A 241 -51.34 -51.74 -0.60
N GLN A 242 -50.61 -52.85 -0.48
CA GLN A 242 -49.33 -53.00 -1.18
C GLN A 242 -49.52 -52.93 -2.70
N ILE A 243 -48.67 -52.14 -3.34
CA ILE A 243 -48.58 -52.02 -4.79
C ILE A 243 -47.28 -52.69 -5.23
N ASN A 244 -47.37 -53.80 -5.96
CA ASN A 244 -46.23 -54.31 -6.72
C ASN A 244 -46.15 -53.52 -8.03
N SER A 245 -44.98 -52.96 -8.35
CA SER A 245 -44.84 -51.96 -9.40
C SER A 245 -43.66 -52.24 -10.34
N SER A 246 -43.88 -51.99 -11.64
CA SER A 246 -42.86 -52.08 -12.70
C SER A 246 -43.09 -50.99 -13.76
N GLY A 247 -42.03 -50.58 -14.46
CA GLY A 247 -42.13 -49.68 -15.61
C GLY A 247 -42.36 -48.20 -15.28
N THR A 248 -43.01 -47.46 -16.18
CA THR A 248 -43.04 -45.98 -16.13
C THR A 248 -44.44 -45.45 -15.82
N PHE A 249 -44.52 -44.63 -14.77
CA PHE A 249 -45.72 -43.99 -14.28
C PHE A 249 -45.68 -42.51 -14.70
N THR A 250 -46.75 -42.05 -15.35
CA THR A 250 -46.84 -40.68 -15.91
C THR A 250 -48.19 -40.04 -15.55
N GLY A 251 -48.39 -38.77 -15.89
CA GLY A 251 -49.68 -38.09 -15.73
C GLY A 251 -49.59 -36.71 -15.08
N VAL A 252 -50.74 -36.15 -14.69
CA VAL A 252 -50.86 -34.83 -14.07
C VAL A 252 -51.45 -34.94 -12.67
N LEU A 253 -50.66 -34.62 -11.65
CA LEU A 253 -51.01 -34.67 -10.23
C LEU A 253 -51.20 -33.25 -9.69
N ASN A 254 -52.38 -32.68 -9.94
CA ASN A 254 -52.79 -31.40 -9.36
C ASN A 254 -53.46 -31.61 -8.00
N GLY A 255 -54.22 -32.69 -7.83
CA GLY A 255 -54.61 -33.25 -6.54
C GLY A 255 -53.60 -34.26 -6.00
N ALA A 256 -53.96 -34.96 -4.91
CA ALA A 256 -53.03 -35.76 -4.14
C ALA A 256 -53.03 -37.25 -4.54
N LEU A 257 -51.91 -37.73 -5.10
CA LEU A 257 -51.61 -39.17 -5.11
C LEU A 257 -50.98 -39.53 -3.76
N ILE A 258 -51.73 -40.22 -2.91
CA ILE A 258 -51.36 -40.51 -1.52
C ILE A 258 -50.84 -41.94 -1.42
N TRP A 259 -49.56 -42.09 -1.11
CA TRP A 259 -48.88 -43.37 -0.89
C TRP A 259 -48.84 -43.67 0.62
N SER A 260 -49.66 -44.63 1.07
CA SER A 260 -49.86 -44.96 2.49
C SER A 260 -49.42 -46.36 2.91
N ASN A 261 -49.20 -47.31 2.00
CA ASN A 261 -48.74 -48.68 2.28
C ASN A 261 -47.43 -49.01 1.54
N ASN A 262 -46.99 -50.26 1.46
CA ASN A 262 -45.75 -50.65 0.78
C ASN A 262 -45.83 -50.43 -0.74
N LEU A 263 -44.73 -49.96 -1.31
CA LEU A 263 -44.48 -49.96 -2.76
C LEU A 263 -43.34 -50.94 -3.04
N SER A 264 -43.63 -52.06 -3.72
CA SER A 264 -42.63 -53.05 -4.12
C SER A 264 -42.13 -52.74 -5.53
N VAL A 265 -40.81 -52.68 -5.68
CA VAL A 265 -40.06 -52.41 -6.91
C VAL A 265 -39.02 -53.52 -7.04
N GLU A 266 -39.35 -54.55 -7.82
CA GLU A 266 -38.51 -55.75 -7.95
C GLU A 266 -37.34 -55.54 -8.94
N ASP A 267 -37.60 -54.90 -10.10
CA ASP A 267 -36.58 -54.53 -11.10
C ASP A 267 -36.39 -53.00 -11.17
N ALA A 268 -37.26 -52.31 -11.92
CA ALA A 268 -37.16 -50.89 -12.19
C ALA A 268 -38.53 -50.22 -12.33
N VAL A 269 -38.68 -49.07 -11.66
CA VAL A 269 -39.85 -48.19 -11.75
C VAL A 269 -39.39 -46.76 -11.98
N THR A 270 -40.13 -46.00 -12.78
CA THR A 270 -39.90 -44.56 -12.98
C THR A 270 -41.17 -43.77 -12.68
N PHE A 271 -41.09 -42.78 -11.78
CA PHE A 271 -42.14 -41.80 -11.53
C PHE A 271 -41.82 -40.52 -12.32
N ASN A 272 -42.58 -40.26 -13.38
CA ASN A 272 -42.46 -39.10 -14.26
C ASN A 272 -43.81 -38.37 -14.38
N PHE A 273 -44.32 -37.93 -13.23
CA PHE A 273 -45.53 -37.14 -13.08
C PHE A 273 -45.24 -35.64 -13.20
N THR A 274 -46.24 -34.91 -13.68
CA THR A 274 -46.30 -33.45 -13.71
C THR A 274 -47.40 -32.94 -12.77
N GLY A 275 -47.63 -31.63 -12.72
CA GLY A 275 -48.65 -31.01 -11.86
C GLY A 275 -48.09 -30.45 -10.55
N THR A 276 -48.94 -29.81 -9.76
CA THR A 276 -48.53 -28.99 -8.59
C THR A 276 -48.28 -29.78 -7.31
N SER A 277 -48.96 -30.90 -7.12
CA SER A 277 -49.05 -31.60 -5.82
C SER A 277 -48.14 -32.81 -5.70
N GLY A 278 -47.93 -33.55 -6.80
CA GLY A 278 -47.05 -34.72 -6.82
C GLY A 278 -47.53 -35.88 -5.93
N VAL A 279 -46.58 -36.71 -5.47
CA VAL A 279 -46.83 -37.90 -4.64
C VAL A 279 -46.65 -37.57 -3.16
N GLN A 280 -47.68 -37.79 -2.35
CA GLN A 280 -47.63 -37.66 -0.89
C GLN A 280 -47.30 -39.00 -0.24
N TRP A 281 -46.03 -39.22 0.12
CA TRP A 281 -45.60 -40.41 0.85
C TRP A 281 -45.88 -40.22 2.36
N ARG A 282 -46.92 -40.90 2.86
CA ARG A 282 -47.41 -40.76 4.24
C ARG A 282 -46.83 -41.78 5.22
N GLY A 283 -46.37 -42.94 4.76
CA GLY A 283 -45.78 -43.96 5.64
C GLY A 283 -45.38 -45.24 4.92
N ASN A 284 -45.01 -46.26 5.70
CA ASN A 284 -44.60 -47.59 5.25
C ASN A 284 -43.38 -47.56 4.29
N SER A 285 -43.14 -48.65 3.56
CA SER A 285 -41.83 -48.96 2.99
C SER A 285 -41.79 -48.95 1.46
N LEU A 286 -40.67 -48.47 0.91
CA LEU A 286 -40.19 -48.79 -0.43
C LEU A 286 -39.34 -50.07 -0.34
N ILE A 287 -39.77 -51.13 -1.03
CA ILE A 287 -39.25 -52.50 -0.91
C ILE A 287 -39.00 -53.13 -2.29
N GLY A 288 -38.49 -54.37 -2.31
CA GLY A 288 -38.36 -55.21 -3.51
C GLY A 288 -36.94 -55.35 -4.06
N GLY A 289 -36.00 -54.49 -3.67
CA GLY A 289 -34.57 -54.60 -4.03
C GLY A 289 -34.18 -53.95 -5.37
N GLY A 290 -35.15 -53.58 -6.20
CA GLY A 290 -34.94 -52.89 -7.48
C GLY A 290 -34.67 -51.38 -7.34
N THR A 291 -34.90 -50.63 -8.42
CA THR A 291 -34.64 -49.19 -8.49
C THR A 291 -35.89 -48.36 -8.83
N LEU A 292 -36.27 -47.44 -7.94
CA LEU A 292 -37.23 -46.37 -8.19
C LEU A 292 -36.49 -45.11 -8.66
N THR A 293 -36.72 -44.68 -9.90
CA THR A 293 -36.24 -43.38 -10.40
C THR A 293 -37.35 -42.33 -10.27
N ASN A 294 -37.16 -41.35 -9.39
CA ASN A 294 -38.08 -40.22 -9.23
C ASN A 294 -37.65 -39.03 -10.10
N MET A 295 -38.40 -38.74 -11.15
CA MET A 295 -38.30 -37.50 -11.93
C MET A 295 -39.34 -36.44 -11.48
N SER A 296 -40.14 -36.77 -10.47
CA SER A 296 -41.33 -36.02 -10.02
C SER A 296 -41.10 -35.26 -8.71
N ARG A 297 -42.17 -34.66 -8.17
CA ARG A 297 -42.25 -34.24 -6.76
C ARG A 297 -42.74 -35.40 -5.88
N ILE A 298 -42.00 -35.71 -4.80
CA ILE A 298 -42.42 -36.58 -3.70
C ILE A 298 -42.32 -35.82 -2.38
N ASP A 299 -43.43 -35.70 -1.66
CA ASP A 299 -43.48 -35.06 -0.34
C ASP A 299 -43.61 -36.13 0.75
N LEU A 300 -42.66 -36.16 1.69
CA LEU A 300 -42.72 -36.98 2.91
C LEU A 300 -43.66 -36.32 3.94
N SER A 301 -44.92 -36.23 3.55
CA SER A 301 -46.01 -35.55 4.27
C SER A 301 -46.35 -36.22 5.61
N LEU A 302 -46.74 -35.43 6.63
CA LEU A 302 -46.89 -35.85 8.04
C LEU A 302 -45.55 -36.19 8.72
N SER A 303 -45.48 -36.10 10.05
CA SER A 303 -44.24 -36.30 10.84
C SER A 303 -43.87 -37.77 11.11
N GLY A 304 -44.44 -38.71 10.34
CA GLY A 304 -44.28 -40.15 10.54
C GLY A 304 -42.97 -40.74 10.02
N SER A 305 -42.83 -42.05 10.20
CA SER A 305 -41.72 -42.85 9.68
C SER A 305 -41.98 -43.32 8.23
N ARG A 306 -40.94 -43.26 7.39
CA ARG A 306 -40.87 -43.91 6.07
C ARG A 306 -39.61 -44.76 6.00
N TYR A 307 -39.64 -45.81 5.19
CA TYR A 307 -38.53 -46.75 5.08
C TYR A 307 -38.17 -46.99 3.61
N ILE A 308 -36.88 -47.13 3.33
CA ILE A 308 -36.38 -47.84 2.16
C ILE A 308 -35.64 -49.07 2.70
N SER A 309 -36.09 -50.27 2.33
CA SER A 309 -35.56 -51.55 2.83
C SER A 309 -35.36 -52.56 1.69
N ASP A 310 -34.95 -53.77 2.05
CA ASP A 310 -34.82 -54.92 1.16
C ASP A 310 -33.75 -54.71 0.05
N GLY A 311 -32.84 -53.75 0.27
CA GLY A 311 -31.79 -53.36 -0.68
C GLY A 311 -32.23 -52.36 -1.75
N THR A 312 -33.47 -51.87 -1.69
CA THR A 312 -34.07 -51.04 -2.74
C THR A 312 -33.35 -49.71 -2.92
N THR A 313 -33.23 -49.24 -4.17
CA THR A 313 -32.58 -47.97 -4.52
C THR A 313 -33.61 -46.92 -4.94
N LEU A 314 -33.50 -45.70 -4.41
CA LEU A 314 -34.27 -44.53 -4.86
C LEU A 314 -33.33 -43.52 -5.52
N ASN A 315 -33.42 -43.38 -6.84
CA ASN A 315 -32.70 -42.39 -7.63
C ASN A 315 -33.55 -41.14 -7.80
N ASN A 316 -33.29 -40.08 -7.02
CA ASN A 316 -33.96 -38.80 -7.17
C ASN A 316 -33.30 -37.94 -8.25
N GLN A 317 -34.05 -37.68 -9.32
CA GLN A 317 -33.77 -36.70 -10.37
C GLN A 317 -34.69 -35.47 -10.29
N GLY A 318 -35.81 -35.56 -9.55
CA GLY A 318 -36.77 -34.49 -9.30
C GLY A 318 -36.65 -33.89 -7.89
N LEU A 319 -37.79 -33.61 -7.25
CA LEU A 319 -37.88 -32.97 -5.95
C LEU A 319 -38.37 -33.96 -4.88
N VAL A 320 -37.66 -34.04 -3.75
CA VAL A 320 -38.08 -34.73 -2.54
C VAL A 320 -38.12 -33.74 -1.37
N THR A 321 -39.24 -33.66 -0.65
CA THR A 321 -39.41 -32.69 0.46
C THR A 321 -39.78 -33.39 1.78
N MET A 322 -39.40 -32.79 2.93
CA MET A 322 -39.86 -33.18 4.27
C MET A 322 -40.65 -32.03 4.93
N PRO A 323 -41.89 -31.74 4.49
CA PRO A 323 -42.66 -30.55 4.91
C PRO A 323 -43.17 -30.64 6.36
N SER A 324 -43.16 -31.83 6.95
CA SER A 324 -43.65 -32.10 8.30
C SER A 324 -42.57 -32.69 9.23
N GLY A 325 -41.30 -32.67 8.80
CA GLY A 325 -40.22 -33.34 9.53
C GLY A 325 -40.40 -34.85 9.54
N GLY A 326 -40.17 -35.48 10.70
CA GLY A 326 -40.29 -36.93 10.86
C GLY A 326 -39.04 -37.69 10.41
N TYR A 327 -39.19 -38.96 10.07
CA TYR A 327 -38.05 -39.88 9.85
C TYR A 327 -38.08 -40.56 8.47
N LEU A 328 -36.97 -40.47 7.74
CA LEU A 328 -36.66 -41.34 6.61
C LEU A 328 -35.59 -42.35 7.04
N TYR A 329 -35.93 -43.64 7.00
CA TYR A 329 -35.04 -44.73 7.41
C TYR A 329 -34.48 -45.49 6.20
N LEU A 330 -33.16 -45.70 6.16
CA LEU A 330 -32.49 -46.54 5.15
C LEU A 330 -32.04 -47.86 5.80
N TYR A 331 -32.73 -48.96 5.51
CA TYR A 331 -32.43 -50.30 6.01
C TYR A 331 -31.50 -51.08 5.07
N ASP A 332 -30.93 -52.18 5.55
CA ASP A 332 -30.24 -53.20 4.75
C ASP A 332 -29.11 -52.64 3.88
N THR A 333 -29.07 -52.96 2.59
CA THR A 333 -28.16 -52.38 1.59
C THR A 333 -28.82 -51.24 0.78
N SER A 334 -29.89 -50.63 1.31
CA SER A 334 -30.72 -49.70 0.56
C SER A 334 -30.04 -48.34 0.34
N VAL A 335 -30.34 -47.71 -0.79
CA VAL A 335 -29.63 -46.52 -1.27
C VAL A 335 -30.60 -45.39 -1.63
N PHE A 336 -30.31 -44.18 -1.19
CA PHE A 336 -30.92 -42.96 -1.72
C PHE A 336 -29.87 -42.15 -2.50
N ASN A 337 -30.07 -41.96 -3.80
CA ASN A 337 -29.19 -41.16 -4.65
C ASN A 337 -29.89 -39.86 -5.04
N ASN A 338 -29.52 -38.73 -4.42
CA ASN A 338 -29.87 -37.42 -4.93
C ASN A 338 -28.92 -37.08 -6.10
N THR A 339 -29.35 -37.38 -7.32
CA THR A 339 -28.57 -37.21 -8.55
C THR A 339 -28.35 -35.73 -8.88
N SER A 340 -27.56 -35.40 -9.90
CA SER A 340 -27.17 -34.01 -10.22
C SER A 340 -28.32 -33.04 -10.51
N SER A 341 -29.49 -33.51 -10.98
CA SER A 341 -30.70 -32.69 -11.11
C SER A 341 -31.63 -32.74 -9.89
N GLY A 342 -31.37 -33.67 -8.96
CA GLY A 342 -32.21 -33.94 -7.80
C GLY A 342 -32.10 -32.87 -6.71
N VAL A 343 -33.24 -32.55 -6.11
CA VAL A 343 -33.34 -31.70 -4.92
C VAL A 343 -33.93 -32.51 -3.75
N PHE A 344 -33.25 -32.50 -2.61
CA PHE A 344 -33.79 -32.98 -1.32
C PHE A 344 -33.92 -31.81 -0.34
N ASP A 345 -35.09 -31.61 0.26
CA ASP A 345 -35.43 -30.38 1.00
C ASP A 345 -36.02 -30.65 2.40
N PHE A 346 -35.27 -30.34 3.45
CA PHE A 346 -35.77 -30.24 4.82
C PHE A 346 -36.51 -28.90 5.02
N GLN A 347 -37.80 -28.91 4.71
CA GLN A 347 -38.71 -27.77 4.95
C GLN A 347 -39.20 -27.69 6.41
N SER A 348 -38.89 -28.71 7.21
CA SER A 348 -39.09 -28.75 8.66
C SER A 348 -38.03 -29.67 9.31
N ASP A 349 -38.02 -29.76 10.64
CA ASP A 349 -37.03 -30.50 11.42
C ASP A 349 -37.24 -32.02 11.27
N GLY A 350 -36.44 -32.63 10.38
CA GLY A 350 -36.53 -34.04 10.00
C GLY A 350 -35.19 -34.78 10.11
N VAL A 351 -35.25 -36.12 10.15
CA VAL A 351 -34.08 -36.98 10.34
C VAL A 351 -34.00 -38.06 9.27
N ILE A 352 -32.85 -38.16 8.59
CA ILE A 352 -32.49 -39.34 7.79
C ILE A 352 -31.66 -40.26 8.69
N TYR A 353 -32.22 -41.41 9.06
CA TYR A 353 -31.75 -42.25 10.15
C TYR A 353 -31.32 -43.64 9.66
N ARG A 354 -30.15 -44.11 10.10
CA ARG A 354 -29.76 -45.50 10.45
C ARG A 354 -28.23 -45.53 10.65
N ASN A 355 -27.74 -46.27 11.64
CA ASN A 355 -26.30 -46.41 11.88
C ASN A 355 -25.79 -47.72 11.28
N GLY A 356 -24.66 -47.67 10.57
CA GLY A 356 -24.09 -48.79 9.80
C GLY A 356 -23.49 -48.33 8.46
N GLU A 357 -22.88 -49.25 7.73
CA GLU A 357 -22.09 -48.97 6.51
C GLU A 357 -22.72 -49.50 5.21
N SER A 358 -23.77 -50.33 5.30
CA SER A 358 -24.41 -51.01 4.17
C SER A 358 -25.39 -50.13 3.40
N HIS A 359 -26.08 -49.22 4.08
CA HIS A 359 -27.04 -48.27 3.52
C HIS A 359 -26.40 -46.89 3.30
N SER A 360 -26.79 -46.17 2.24
CA SER A 360 -26.17 -44.87 1.91
C SER A 360 -27.14 -43.82 1.39
N PHE A 361 -26.89 -42.56 1.74
CA PHE A 361 -27.47 -41.38 1.10
C PHE A 361 -26.36 -40.66 0.33
N ASN A 362 -26.51 -40.53 -0.98
CA ASN A 362 -25.49 -39.98 -1.87
C ASN A 362 -26.01 -38.69 -2.52
N ASN A 363 -25.30 -37.57 -2.34
CA ASN A 363 -25.71 -36.26 -2.85
C ASN A 363 -24.74 -35.73 -3.92
N VAL A 364 -25.23 -35.70 -5.15
CA VAL A 364 -24.59 -35.07 -6.33
C VAL A 364 -25.36 -33.81 -6.75
N GLY A 365 -26.67 -33.74 -6.45
CA GLY A 365 -27.52 -32.57 -6.66
C GLY A 365 -27.53 -31.60 -5.48
N LEU A 366 -28.70 -31.04 -5.19
CA LEU A 366 -28.92 -30.08 -4.11
C LEU A 366 -29.60 -30.75 -2.91
N LEU A 367 -28.89 -30.84 -1.79
CA LEU A 367 -29.45 -31.12 -0.48
C LEU A 367 -29.61 -29.78 0.27
N LYS A 368 -30.79 -29.50 0.83
CA LYS A 368 -31.00 -28.25 1.56
C LYS A 368 -31.91 -28.36 2.78
N LYS A 369 -31.85 -27.35 3.65
CA LYS A 369 -32.80 -27.10 4.75
C LYS A 369 -33.33 -25.67 4.64
N THR A 370 -34.58 -25.50 4.20
CA THR A 370 -35.22 -24.17 4.09
C THR A 370 -36.23 -23.87 5.18
N GLY A 371 -36.47 -24.78 6.12
CA GLY A 371 -37.43 -24.57 7.19
C GLY A 371 -37.24 -25.49 8.40
N GLY A 372 -38.00 -25.20 9.44
CA GLY A 372 -37.75 -25.68 10.81
C GLY A 372 -36.61 -24.89 11.46
N SER A 373 -36.91 -24.22 12.57
CA SER A 373 -35.91 -23.44 13.33
C SER A 373 -35.02 -24.29 14.23
N GLY A 374 -35.32 -25.59 14.36
CA GLY A 374 -34.53 -26.56 15.10
C GLY A 374 -33.45 -27.22 14.25
N ASN A 375 -33.24 -28.51 14.50
CA ASN A 375 -32.10 -29.27 14.02
C ASN A 375 -32.54 -30.49 13.17
N SER A 376 -32.37 -30.40 11.85
CA SER A 376 -32.49 -31.57 10.96
C SER A 376 -31.21 -32.39 11.00
N GLN A 377 -31.30 -33.72 10.88
CA GLN A 377 -30.12 -34.60 11.06
C GLN A 377 -29.96 -35.66 9.97
N ILE A 378 -28.70 -35.98 9.62
CA ILE A 378 -28.34 -37.09 8.73
C ILE A 378 -27.40 -38.04 9.48
N GLN A 379 -27.97 -39.13 9.98
CA GLN A 379 -27.29 -40.16 10.77
C GLN A 379 -26.72 -41.31 9.91
N CYS A 380 -27.33 -41.58 8.75
CA CYS A 380 -26.81 -42.54 7.78
C CYS A 380 -25.50 -42.09 7.12
N LYS A 381 -24.79 -43.02 6.48
CA LYS A 381 -23.65 -42.73 5.62
C LYS A 381 -24.03 -41.68 4.55
N LEU A 382 -23.23 -40.62 4.43
CA LEU A 382 -23.42 -39.53 3.46
C LEU A 382 -22.19 -39.45 2.57
N ALA A 383 -22.36 -39.66 1.27
CA ALA A 383 -21.37 -39.25 0.27
C ALA A 383 -21.84 -37.93 -0.36
N ASN A 384 -21.05 -36.87 -0.29
CA ASN A 384 -21.35 -35.59 -0.95
C ASN A 384 -20.31 -35.27 -2.02
N SER A 385 -20.78 -34.87 -3.18
CA SER A 385 -20.03 -34.11 -4.21
C SER A 385 -20.83 -32.94 -4.79
N GLY A 386 -22.14 -32.88 -4.51
CA GLY A 386 -23.03 -31.80 -4.89
C GLY A 386 -23.06 -30.63 -3.90
N THR A 387 -24.22 -29.97 -3.84
CA THR A 387 -24.46 -28.80 -3.00
C THR A 387 -25.18 -29.18 -1.70
N ILE A 388 -24.74 -28.62 -0.57
CA ILE A 388 -25.45 -28.57 0.71
C ILE A 388 -25.78 -27.11 1.03
N SER A 389 -27.06 -26.79 1.28
CA SER A 389 -27.52 -25.43 1.58
C SER A 389 -28.32 -25.37 2.89
N VAL A 390 -27.88 -24.56 3.85
CA VAL A 390 -28.59 -24.36 5.12
C VAL A 390 -29.15 -22.93 5.16
N GLU A 391 -30.45 -22.83 4.87
CA GLU A 391 -31.23 -21.60 4.72
C GLU A 391 -32.14 -21.36 5.96
N SER A 392 -32.16 -22.28 6.92
CA SER A 392 -32.82 -22.11 8.22
C SER A 392 -32.23 -23.06 9.27
N GLY A 393 -32.16 -22.63 10.53
CA GLY A 393 -31.85 -23.47 11.70
C GLY A 393 -30.50 -24.21 11.60
N THR A 394 -30.49 -25.46 12.08
CA THR A 394 -29.30 -26.32 12.08
C THR A 394 -29.49 -27.56 11.19
N LEU A 395 -28.43 -27.94 10.47
CA LEU A 395 -28.28 -29.26 9.85
C LEU A 395 -27.10 -29.98 10.51
N THR A 396 -27.34 -31.11 11.19
CA THR A 396 -26.29 -31.91 11.84
C THR A 396 -25.98 -33.19 11.05
N LEU A 397 -24.70 -33.46 10.84
CA LEU A 397 -24.19 -34.66 10.17
C LEU A 397 -23.48 -35.55 11.21
N ASN A 398 -24.19 -36.55 11.74
CA ASN A 398 -23.81 -37.41 12.87
C ASN A 398 -23.99 -38.91 12.51
N GLY A 399 -23.85 -39.87 13.43
CA GLY A 399 -23.99 -41.31 13.10
C GLY A 399 -22.76 -41.89 12.38
N SER A 400 -22.93 -42.57 11.24
CA SER A 400 -21.84 -43.19 10.44
C SER A 400 -20.86 -42.17 9.82
N ILE A 401 -19.68 -42.61 9.34
CA ILE A 401 -18.67 -41.76 8.67
C ILE A 401 -19.23 -41.13 7.39
N LYS A 402 -18.80 -39.90 7.05
CA LYS A 402 -19.18 -39.19 5.81
C LYS A 402 -17.99 -39.07 4.86
N THR A 403 -18.26 -38.97 3.56
CA THR A 403 -17.23 -38.79 2.52
C THR A 403 -17.57 -37.59 1.64
N PHE A 404 -16.76 -36.55 1.68
CA PHE A 404 -16.96 -35.29 0.94
C PHE A 404 -15.90 -35.17 -0.17
N ASN A 405 -16.31 -35.43 -1.41
CA ASN A 405 -15.47 -35.43 -2.59
C ASN A 405 -15.77 -34.18 -3.42
N SER A 406 -15.15 -33.06 -3.02
CA SER A 406 -15.52 -31.69 -3.39
C SER A 406 -16.95 -31.30 -2.97
N GLY A 407 -17.40 -30.12 -3.38
CA GLY A 407 -18.80 -29.69 -3.27
C GLY A 407 -18.97 -28.19 -2.97
N VAL A 408 -20.23 -27.77 -2.91
CA VAL A 408 -20.63 -26.42 -2.52
C VAL A 408 -21.41 -26.49 -1.20
N TYR A 409 -21.03 -25.68 -0.22
CA TYR A 409 -21.58 -25.69 1.14
C TYR A 409 -21.95 -24.24 1.49
N ASN A 410 -23.24 -23.94 1.45
CA ASN A 410 -23.77 -22.62 1.73
C ASN A 410 -24.48 -22.64 3.09
N VAL A 411 -24.18 -21.68 3.95
CA VAL A 411 -24.81 -21.51 5.26
C VAL A 411 -25.11 -20.02 5.44
N ILE A 412 -26.39 -19.65 5.52
CA ILE A 412 -26.77 -18.24 5.68
C ILE A 412 -26.58 -17.77 7.12
N SER A 413 -26.55 -16.44 7.32
CA SER A 413 -26.47 -15.83 8.66
C SER A 413 -27.53 -16.41 9.62
N ASN A 414 -27.13 -16.63 10.87
CA ASN A 414 -27.93 -17.29 11.93
C ASN A 414 -28.31 -18.76 11.67
N SER A 415 -27.83 -19.40 10.59
CA SER A 415 -27.95 -20.84 10.35
C SER A 415 -26.61 -21.57 10.62
N GLN A 416 -26.65 -22.91 10.74
CA GLN A 416 -25.48 -23.70 11.13
C GLN A 416 -25.42 -25.08 10.45
N LEU A 417 -24.25 -25.46 9.94
CA LEU A 417 -23.95 -26.82 9.48
C LEU A 417 -22.98 -27.47 10.48
N ILE A 418 -23.34 -28.59 11.11
CA ILE A 418 -22.52 -29.25 12.14
C ILE A 418 -21.94 -30.56 11.61
N LEU A 419 -20.61 -30.65 11.58
CA LEU A 419 -19.86 -31.87 11.25
C LEU A 419 -19.63 -32.69 12.54
N GLY A 420 -20.64 -33.47 12.92
CA GLY A 420 -20.74 -34.16 14.21
C GLY A 420 -20.19 -35.58 14.27
N THR A 421 -19.96 -36.24 13.12
CA THR A 421 -19.15 -37.47 12.95
C THR A 421 -17.92 -37.16 12.09
N GLN A 422 -16.88 -38.01 12.16
CA GLN A 422 -15.75 -37.96 11.23
C GLN A 422 -16.20 -37.80 9.77
N ILE A 423 -15.48 -36.94 9.05
CA ILE A 423 -15.64 -36.75 7.60
C ILE A 423 -14.30 -36.96 6.90
N ASP A 424 -14.28 -37.90 5.96
CA ASP A 424 -13.20 -38.06 5.00
C ASP A 424 -13.41 -37.05 3.87
N VAL A 425 -12.44 -36.15 3.65
CA VAL A 425 -12.54 -35.06 2.66
C VAL A 425 -11.50 -35.21 1.55
N SER A 426 -11.88 -34.90 0.31
CA SER A 426 -11.00 -34.83 -0.85
C SER A 426 -11.44 -33.75 -1.84
N GLY A 427 -10.52 -33.27 -2.69
CA GLY A 427 -10.83 -32.24 -3.68
C GLY A 427 -11.12 -30.87 -3.06
N THR A 428 -11.97 -30.05 -3.69
CA THR A 428 -12.24 -28.68 -3.23
C THR A 428 -13.65 -28.53 -2.69
N LEU A 429 -13.76 -28.23 -1.39
CA LEU A 429 -14.99 -27.82 -0.74
C LEU A 429 -15.04 -26.29 -0.78
N SER A 430 -16.17 -25.74 -1.22
CA SER A 430 -16.33 -24.30 -1.50
C SER A 430 -17.72 -23.81 -1.10
N GLY A 431 -18.01 -22.51 -1.19
CA GLY A 431 -19.34 -21.95 -0.91
C GLY A 431 -19.29 -20.66 -0.08
N VAL A 432 -20.45 -20.23 0.43
CA VAL A 432 -20.62 -19.01 1.24
C VAL A 432 -21.06 -19.37 2.65
N LEU A 433 -20.26 -18.99 3.65
CA LEU A 433 -20.42 -19.30 5.07
C LEU A 433 -20.63 -18.01 5.88
N ASP A 434 -21.78 -17.39 5.68
CA ASP A 434 -22.22 -16.25 6.50
C ASP A 434 -22.78 -16.73 7.86
N GLY A 435 -23.27 -17.96 7.92
CA GLY A 435 -23.45 -18.74 9.14
C GLY A 435 -22.36 -19.81 9.32
N ALA A 436 -22.34 -20.45 10.49
CA ALA A 436 -21.19 -21.26 10.92
C ALA A 436 -21.17 -22.68 10.33
N LEU A 437 -20.10 -23.03 9.62
CA LEU A 437 -19.73 -24.43 9.40
C LEU A 437 -18.91 -24.92 10.60
N THR A 438 -19.51 -25.76 11.43
CA THR A 438 -18.96 -26.18 12.71
C THR A 438 -18.25 -27.53 12.58
N TRP A 439 -16.92 -27.48 12.58
CA TRP A 439 -16.04 -28.64 12.69
C TRP A 439 -15.98 -29.05 14.18
N SER A 440 -16.63 -30.17 14.53
CA SER A 440 -16.68 -30.70 15.91
C SER A 440 -16.25 -32.16 16.07
N ASN A 441 -15.98 -32.88 14.98
CA ASN A 441 -15.41 -34.22 14.96
C ASN A 441 -14.16 -34.30 14.04
N ASP A 442 -13.52 -35.46 13.92
CA ASP A 442 -12.27 -35.59 13.16
C ASP A 442 -12.47 -35.33 11.65
N ILE A 443 -11.59 -34.54 11.02
CA ILE A 443 -11.55 -34.39 9.56
C ILE A 443 -10.33 -35.15 9.03
N SER A 444 -10.58 -36.00 8.04
CA SER A 444 -9.66 -37.01 7.54
C SER A 444 -9.29 -36.73 6.08
N VAL A 445 -8.01 -36.55 5.81
CA VAL A 445 -7.47 -36.17 4.50
C VAL A 445 -6.45 -37.21 4.07
N ALA A 446 -6.87 -38.18 3.26
CA ALA A 446 -6.00 -39.29 2.83
C ALA A 446 -4.98 -38.91 1.74
N SER A 447 -5.19 -37.79 1.03
CA SER A 447 -4.30 -37.32 -0.04
C SER A 447 -4.24 -35.80 -0.11
N THR A 448 -5.23 -35.15 -0.72
CA THR A 448 -5.32 -33.68 -0.83
C THR A 448 -6.77 -33.21 -0.75
N ALA A 449 -7.00 -32.19 0.07
CA ALA A 449 -8.26 -31.46 0.13
C ALA A 449 -8.01 -29.94 0.25
N THR A 450 -8.97 -29.14 -0.19
CA THR A 450 -8.94 -27.68 -0.09
C THR A 450 -10.25 -27.16 0.48
N PHE A 451 -10.17 -26.30 1.49
CA PHE A 451 -11.28 -25.48 1.96
C PHE A 451 -11.16 -24.09 1.30
N ASN A 452 -12.09 -23.78 0.40
CA ASN A 452 -12.14 -22.54 -0.37
C ASN A 452 -13.52 -21.87 -0.21
N PHE A 453 -13.86 -21.54 1.03
CA PHE A 453 -15.10 -20.90 1.43
C PHE A 453 -14.93 -19.37 1.51
N THR A 454 -16.01 -18.67 1.21
CA THR A 454 -16.18 -17.22 1.39
C THR A 454 -17.25 -16.96 2.45
N GLY A 455 -17.61 -15.69 2.70
CA GLY A 455 -18.61 -15.30 3.71
C GLY A 455 -17.99 -14.90 5.05
N GLU A 456 -18.80 -14.29 5.92
CA GLU A 456 -18.29 -13.58 7.11
C GLU A 456 -17.87 -14.50 8.27
N THR A 457 -18.49 -15.67 8.44
CA THR A 457 -18.28 -16.55 9.61
C THR A 457 -17.24 -17.64 9.36
N GLY A 458 -17.27 -18.27 8.18
CA GLY A 458 -16.31 -19.32 7.82
C GLY A 458 -16.45 -20.62 8.65
N VAL A 459 -15.31 -21.28 8.91
CA VAL A 459 -15.25 -22.61 9.54
C VAL A 459 -14.85 -22.50 11.02
N HIS A 460 -15.72 -22.97 11.92
CA HIS A 460 -15.47 -23.01 13.36
C HIS A 460 -14.88 -24.36 13.78
N TRP A 461 -13.56 -24.43 14.00
CA TRP A 461 -12.88 -25.61 14.53
C TRP A 461 -12.99 -25.67 16.06
N THR A 462 -14.07 -26.31 16.53
CA THR A 462 -14.44 -26.31 17.95
C THR A 462 -13.62 -27.29 18.78
N ALA A 463 -13.34 -28.49 18.26
CA ALA A 463 -12.63 -29.58 18.94
C ALA A 463 -12.06 -30.57 17.91
N ARG A 464 -11.45 -31.67 18.40
CA ARG A 464 -11.13 -32.88 17.59
C ARG A 464 -10.05 -32.65 16.52
N ASN A 465 -9.78 -33.68 15.72
CA ASN A 465 -8.49 -33.85 15.05
C ASN A 465 -8.54 -33.52 13.54
N LEU A 466 -7.38 -33.17 12.98
CA LEU A 466 -7.06 -33.25 11.56
C LEU A 466 -6.14 -34.47 11.36
N ILE A 467 -6.62 -35.44 10.58
CA ILE A 467 -6.03 -36.78 10.41
C ILE A 467 -5.87 -37.16 8.93
N GLY A 468 -5.31 -38.33 8.66
CA GLY A 468 -5.31 -38.97 7.33
C GLY A 468 -3.96 -39.02 6.62
N GLY A 469 -2.98 -38.17 7.01
CA GLY A 469 -1.62 -38.19 6.47
C GLY A 469 -1.42 -37.45 5.14
N GLY A 470 -2.49 -36.96 4.52
CA GLY A 470 -2.47 -36.08 3.36
C GLY A 470 -2.31 -34.60 3.71
N THR A 471 -2.70 -33.73 2.78
CA THR A 471 -2.61 -32.26 2.91
C THR A 471 -3.98 -31.58 2.83
N LEU A 472 -4.36 -30.84 3.87
CA LEU A 472 -5.45 -29.87 3.83
C LEU A 472 -4.90 -28.48 3.49
N THR A 473 -5.40 -27.86 2.43
CA THR A 473 -5.14 -26.45 2.13
C THR A 473 -6.31 -25.60 2.59
N ASN A 474 -6.08 -24.67 3.52
CA ASN A 474 -7.07 -23.68 3.92
C ASN A 474 -6.86 -22.36 3.15
N ALA A 475 -7.74 -22.07 2.20
CA ALA A 475 -7.87 -20.75 1.57
C ALA A 475 -9.00 -19.89 2.20
N SER A 476 -9.61 -20.36 3.30
CA SER A 476 -10.79 -19.78 3.96
C SER A 476 -10.43 -19.11 5.30
N THR A 477 -11.44 -18.59 6.00
CA THR A 477 -11.35 -18.33 7.45
C THR A 477 -11.60 -19.63 8.24
N ILE A 478 -10.66 -20.02 9.11
CA ILE A 478 -10.84 -21.05 10.14
C ILE A 478 -10.64 -20.43 11.53
N THR A 479 -11.67 -20.49 12.37
CA THR A 479 -11.66 -19.96 13.75
C THR A 479 -11.56 -21.12 14.75
N LEU A 480 -10.53 -21.13 15.59
CA LEU A 480 -10.37 -22.06 16.72
C LEU A 480 -11.29 -21.60 17.88
N ALA A 481 -12.59 -21.88 17.72
CA ALA A 481 -13.70 -21.14 18.33
C ALA A 481 -14.02 -21.46 19.82
N THR A 482 -13.18 -22.21 20.53
CA THR A 482 -13.33 -22.50 21.98
C THR A 482 -11.95 -22.61 22.64
N SER A 483 -11.85 -22.67 23.97
CA SER A 483 -10.56 -22.89 24.66
C SER A 483 -10.06 -24.35 24.63
N GLY A 484 -10.77 -25.26 23.96
CA GLY A 484 -10.45 -26.69 23.90
C GLY A 484 -9.24 -27.06 23.04
N SER A 485 -8.79 -28.31 23.17
CA SER A 485 -7.66 -28.87 22.41
C SER A 485 -8.06 -29.29 20.99
N ARG A 486 -7.22 -28.92 20.01
CA ARG A 486 -7.24 -29.45 18.63
C ARG A 486 -5.91 -30.12 18.32
N TYR A 487 -5.91 -31.04 17.36
CA TYR A 487 -4.74 -31.85 17.06
C TYR A 487 -4.55 -32.00 15.55
N ILE A 488 -3.33 -31.81 15.05
CA ILE A 488 -2.90 -32.26 13.72
C ILE A 488 -1.99 -33.47 13.94
N VAL A 489 -2.43 -34.64 13.45
CA VAL A 489 -1.83 -35.94 13.78
C VAL A 489 -1.66 -36.82 12.55
N ASN A 490 -1.10 -38.01 12.73
CA ASN A 490 -0.94 -39.05 11.69
C ASN A 490 -0.13 -38.60 10.45
N GLY A 491 0.74 -37.60 10.60
CA GLY A 491 1.56 -37.08 9.50
C GLY A 491 0.84 -36.08 8.59
N THR A 492 -0.37 -35.66 8.97
CA THR A 492 -1.21 -34.77 8.15
C THR A 492 -0.58 -33.36 8.07
N THR A 493 -0.65 -32.76 6.90
CA THR A 493 -0.18 -31.39 6.64
C THR A 493 -1.36 -30.42 6.57
N LEU A 494 -1.25 -29.27 7.23
CA LEU A 494 -2.16 -28.12 7.08
C LEU A 494 -1.43 -26.96 6.42
N ASN A 495 -1.81 -26.59 5.21
CA ASN A 495 -1.32 -25.42 4.49
C ASN A 495 -2.32 -24.26 4.65
N ASN A 496 -2.04 -23.31 5.52
CA ASN A 496 -2.84 -22.09 5.62
C ASN A 496 -2.41 -21.06 4.56
N GLN A 497 -3.32 -20.74 3.66
CA GLN A 497 -3.27 -19.67 2.66
C GLN A 497 -4.26 -18.54 2.96
N GLY A 498 -5.28 -18.79 3.79
CA GLY A 498 -6.26 -17.83 4.27
C GLY A 498 -6.01 -17.38 5.71
N LEU A 499 -7.08 -17.15 6.46
CA LEU A 499 -7.04 -16.66 7.83
C LEU A 499 -7.29 -17.79 8.84
N MET A 500 -6.42 -17.91 9.83
CA MET A 500 -6.63 -18.73 11.02
C MET A 500 -6.61 -17.86 12.27
N THR A 501 -7.65 -17.93 13.11
CA THR A 501 -7.78 -17.14 14.35
C THR A 501 -7.93 -18.04 15.57
N MET A 502 -7.47 -17.58 16.73
CA MET A 502 -7.66 -18.26 18.01
C MET A 502 -8.24 -17.31 19.09
N PRO A 503 -9.50 -16.85 18.95
CA PRO A 503 -10.13 -15.85 19.85
C PRO A 503 -10.42 -16.38 21.26
N SER A 504 -10.51 -17.70 21.43
CA SER A 504 -10.83 -18.31 22.74
C SER A 504 -9.60 -18.90 23.44
N GLY A 505 -8.40 -18.65 22.93
CA GLY A 505 -7.17 -19.25 23.45
C GLY A 505 -7.17 -20.78 23.30
N GLY A 506 -6.57 -21.47 24.27
CA GLY A 506 -6.51 -22.94 24.28
C GLY A 506 -5.28 -23.50 23.55
N TYR A 507 -5.41 -24.69 22.94
CA TYR A 507 -4.28 -25.46 22.45
C TYR A 507 -4.47 -26.00 21.03
N LEU A 508 -3.48 -25.77 20.17
CA LEU A 508 -3.30 -26.46 18.89
C LEU A 508 -2.07 -27.37 18.98
N TYR A 509 -2.30 -28.69 19.02
CA TYR A 509 -1.25 -29.69 19.15
C TYR A 509 -0.79 -30.21 17.77
N LEU A 510 0.51 -30.38 17.58
CA LEU A 510 1.10 -31.12 16.46
C LEU A 510 1.64 -32.47 16.98
N TYR A 511 1.59 -33.57 16.23
CA TYR A 511 2.16 -34.87 16.66
C TYR A 511 2.83 -35.63 15.51
N GLY A 512 3.84 -36.45 15.83
CA GLY A 512 4.47 -37.35 14.88
C GLY A 512 5.15 -36.54 13.77
N THR A 513 4.92 -36.90 12.50
CA THR A 513 5.46 -36.19 11.33
C THR A 513 4.51 -35.11 10.78
N SER A 514 3.57 -34.62 11.58
CA SER A 514 2.55 -33.67 11.12
C SER A 514 3.11 -32.26 10.96
N VAL A 515 2.59 -31.51 9.97
CA VAL A 515 3.15 -30.21 9.57
C VAL A 515 2.05 -29.16 9.55
N PHE A 516 2.37 -27.96 10.05
CA PHE A 516 1.56 -26.76 9.86
C PHE A 516 2.37 -25.72 9.10
N ASN A 517 1.90 -25.28 7.93
CA ASN A 517 2.54 -24.27 7.11
C ASN A 517 1.63 -23.04 7.04
N ASN A 518 2.02 -21.93 7.67
CA ASN A 518 1.43 -20.63 7.39
C ASN A 518 2.16 -20.03 6.18
N THR A 519 1.59 -20.25 4.99
CA THR A 519 2.18 -19.88 3.70
C THR A 519 2.22 -18.36 3.50
N SER A 520 2.84 -17.86 2.43
CA SER A 520 3.06 -16.41 2.20
C SER A 520 1.79 -15.54 2.20
N SER A 521 0.63 -16.08 1.82
CA SER A 521 -0.67 -15.37 1.95
C SER A 521 -1.40 -15.65 3.27
N GLY A 522 -0.94 -16.65 4.03
CA GLY A 522 -1.58 -17.10 5.26
C GLY A 522 -1.37 -16.16 6.43
N VAL A 523 -2.44 -15.97 7.20
CA VAL A 523 -2.43 -15.27 8.50
C VAL A 523 -2.79 -16.24 9.61
N PHE A 524 -1.97 -16.33 10.66
CA PHE A 524 -2.34 -16.97 11.93
C PHE A 524 -2.33 -15.94 13.07
N ASP A 525 -3.46 -15.83 13.79
CA ASP A 525 -3.72 -14.74 14.74
C ASP A 525 -4.10 -15.25 16.14
N PHE A 526 -3.19 -15.07 17.10
CA PHE A 526 -3.46 -15.19 18.54
C PHE A 526 -4.28 -13.97 19.01
N GLN A 527 -5.60 -14.08 18.88
CA GLN A 527 -6.58 -13.09 19.38
C GLN A 527 -6.83 -13.22 20.90
N SER A 528 -6.31 -14.27 21.53
CA SER A 528 -6.34 -14.51 22.96
C SER A 528 -5.18 -15.43 23.36
N ASP A 529 -5.00 -15.67 24.66
CA ASP A 529 -3.86 -16.39 25.21
C ASP A 529 -3.99 -17.91 25.03
N GLY A 530 -3.07 -18.51 24.26
CA GLY A 530 -3.02 -19.94 24.04
C GLY A 530 -1.72 -20.42 23.38
N VAL A 531 -1.66 -21.72 23.03
CA VAL A 531 -0.40 -22.42 22.78
C VAL A 531 -0.45 -23.29 21.52
N ILE A 532 0.56 -23.19 20.67
CA ILE A 532 0.87 -24.23 19.66
C ILE A 532 1.87 -25.21 20.29
N TYR A 533 1.41 -26.42 20.58
CA TYR A 533 2.01 -27.33 21.56
C TYR A 533 2.59 -28.61 20.94
N ARG A 534 3.91 -28.82 21.13
CA ARG A 534 4.59 -30.08 21.47
C ARG A 534 6.09 -29.90 21.30
N ASP A 535 6.87 -30.34 22.26
CA ASP A 535 8.31 -30.53 22.07
C ASP A 535 8.59 -31.79 21.24
N GLY A 536 9.60 -31.74 20.38
CA GLY A 536 10.00 -32.83 19.48
C GLY A 536 10.25 -32.37 18.04
N GLU A 537 11.24 -32.99 17.40
CA GLU A 537 11.79 -32.54 16.10
C GLU A 537 11.07 -33.10 14.86
N SER A 538 10.13 -34.03 15.03
CA SER A 538 9.47 -34.72 13.91
C SER A 538 8.31 -33.91 13.28
N HIS A 539 7.67 -33.04 14.06
CA HIS A 539 6.60 -32.14 13.60
C HIS A 539 7.14 -30.72 13.45
N SER A 540 6.55 -29.92 12.57
CA SER A 540 7.00 -28.54 12.33
C SER A 540 5.84 -27.56 12.15
N PHE A 541 6.03 -26.34 12.66
CA PHE A 541 5.29 -25.15 12.26
C PHE A 541 6.24 -24.29 11.39
N ASN A 542 5.83 -23.93 10.18
CA ASN A 542 6.62 -23.12 9.26
C ASN A 542 5.84 -21.85 8.92
N ASN A 543 6.41 -20.68 9.19
CA ASN A 543 5.80 -19.37 8.93
C ASN A 543 6.55 -18.61 7.83
N VAL A 544 5.88 -18.47 6.69
CA VAL A 544 6.30 -17.65 5.53
C VAL A 544 5.37 -16.44 5.36
N GLY A 545 4.13 -16.53 5.85
CA GLY A 545 3.17 -15.42 5.90
C GLY A 545 3.24 -14.60 7.18
N LEU A 546 2.08 -14.16 7.67
CA LEU A 546 1.94 -13.35 8.88
C LEU A 546 1.50 -14.22 10.07
N LEU A 547 2.39 -14.39 11.04
CA LEU A 547 2.08 -14.86 12.39
C LEU A 547 1.90 -13.64 13.28
N LYS A 548 0.80 -13.52 14.02
CA LYS A 548 0.59 -12.39 14.92
C LYS A 548 -0.12 -12.73 16.23
N LYS A 549 0.03 -11.84 17.22
CA LYS A 549 -0.76 -11.80 18.46
C LYS A 549 -1.41 -10.43 18.60
N THR A 550 -2.73 -10.38 18.42
CA THR A 550 -3.54 -9.14 18.44
C THR A 550 -4.30 -8.93 19.75
N GLY A 551 -4.51 -9.98 20.55
CA GLY A 551 -5.33 -9.91 21.75
C GLY A 551 -4.93 -10.93 22.81
N GLY A 552 -5.51 -10.79 24.01
CA GLY A 552 -5.04 -11.44 25.23
C GLY A 552 -3.85 -10.69 25.82
N SER A 553 -3.98 -10.25 27.08
CA SER A 553 -2.94 -9.48 27.80
C SER A 553 -1.87 -10.35 28.45
N GLY A 554 -2.04 -11.68 28.45
CA GLY A 554 -1.09 -12.65 28.98
C GLY A 554 -0.09 -13.12 27.93
N ASN A 555 0.28 -14.39 28.05
CA ASN A 555 1.37 -15.01 27.29
C ASN A 555 0.85 -16.12 26.37
N SER A 556 0.98 -15.94 25.07
CA SER A 556 0.77 -16.98 24.06
C SER A 556 2.09 -17.68 23.72
N GLN A 557 2.08 -18.98 23.44
CA GLN A 557 3.33 -19.75 23.33
C GLN A 557 3.42 -20.62 22.07
N ILE A 558 4.64 -20.78 21.56
CA ILE A 558 4.96 -21.72 20.48
C ILE A 558 6.06 -22.66 20.98
N GLN A 559 5.64 -23.83 21.44
CA GLN A 559 6.53 -24.85 22.02
C GLN A 559 7.11 -25.77 20.93
N CYS A 560 6.32 -26.06 19.90
CA CYS A 560 6.79 -26.80 18.72
C CYS A 560 7.89 -26.10 17.91
N LYS A 561 8.65 -26.88 17.16
CA LYS A 561 9.65 -26.40 16.19
C LYS A 561 9.04 -25.36 15.25
N LEU A 562 9.63 -24.16 15.21
CA LEU A 562 9.22 -23.06 14.33
C LEU A 562 10.33 -22.76 13.32
N THR A 563 10.02 -22.85 12.03
CA THR A 563 10.82 -22.22 10.98
C THR A 563 10.15 -20.89 10.60
N ASN A 564 10.83 -19.76 10.79
CA ASN A 564 10.33 -18.46 10.31
C ASN A 564 11.19 -17.93 9.16
N SER A 565 10.51 -17.47 8.11
CA SER A 565 11.06 -16.55 7.10
C SER A 565 10.09 -15.40 6.76
N GLY A 566 8.84 -15.49 7.24
CA GLY A 566 7.82 -14.46 7.11
C GLY A 566 7.83 -13.42 8.23
N THR A 567 6.65 -12.88 8.53
CA THR A 567 6.45 -11.85 9.55
C THR A 567 5.96 -12.44 10.86
N ILE A 568 6.52 -11.98 11.99
CA ILE A 568 5.98 -12.13 13.35
C ILE A 568 5.60 -10.74 13.87
N SER A 569 4.34 -10.56 14.29
CA SER A 569 3.83 -9.29 14.83
C SER A 569 3.24 -9.47 16.23
N VAL A 570 3.75 -8.76 17.24
CA VAL A 570 3.20 -8.77 18.60
C VAL A 570 2.56 -7.41 18.89
N GLU A 571 1.24 -7.37 18.76
CA GLU A 571 0.38 -6.19 18.89
C GLU A 571 -0.31 -6.12 20.27
N SER A 572 -0.29 -7.21 21.05
CA SER A 572 -0.76 -7.24 22.44
C SER A 572 -0.02 -8.30 23.27
N GLY A 573 0.21 -8.01 24.55
CA GLY A 573 0.73 -8.98 25.54
C GLY A 573 2.10 -9.57 25.20
N THR A 574 2.28 -10.85 25.51
CA THR A 574 3.53 -11.59 25.28
C THR A 574 3.35 -12.74 24.28
N LEU A 575 4.30 -12.91 23.38
CA LEU A 575 4.49 -14.12 22.59
C LEU A 575 5.83 -14.78 22.99
N THR A 576 5.79 -15.98 23.55
CA THR A 576 6.99 -16.75 23.93
C THR A 576 7.28 -17.89 22.96
N LEU A 577 8.52 -17.97 22.50
CA LEU A 577 9.04 -19.08 21.70
C LEU A 577 9.94 -19.93 22.61
N ASN A 578 9.42 -21.04 23.11
CA ASN A 578 10.05 -21.95 24.09
C ASN A 578 10.01 -23.41 23.58
N GLY A 579 10.51 -24.40 24.31
CA GLY A 579 10.43 -25.80 23.86
C GLY A 579 11.51 -26.19 22.82
N SER A 580 11.13 -26.93 21.77
CA SER A 580 12.03 -27.32 20.65
C SER A 580 12.77 -26.13 20.01
N ILE A 581 13.94 -26.36 19.41
CA ILE A 581 14.77 -25.33 18.73
C ILE A 581 13.96 -24.62 17.63
N LYS A 582 14.18 -23.31 17.44
CA LYS A 582 13.58 -22.52 16.36
C LYS A 582 14.63 -22.14 15.32
N THR A 583 14.20 -21.92 14.08
CA THR A 583 15.08 -21.52 12.97
C THR A 583 14.52 -20.27 12.30
N PHE A 584 15.28 -19.17 12.29
CA PHE A 584 14.93 -17.89 11.71
C PHE A 584 15.81 -17.61 10.48
N ASN A 585 15.24 -17.81 9.29
CA ASN A 585 15.92 -17.65 8.01
C ASN A 585 15.41 -16.38 7.34
N SER A 586 15.96 -15.24 7.76
CA SER A 586 15.41 -13.88 7.57
C SER A 586 14.01 -13.69 8.18
N GLY A 587 13.48 -12.46 8.09
CA GLY A 587 12.08 -12.17 8.41
C GLY A 587 11.84 -10.74 8.88
N VAL A 588 10.57 -10.45 9.18
CA VAL A 588 10.12 -9.19 9.79
C VAL A 588 9.55 -9.46 11.17
N TYR A 589 10.00 -8.74 12.19
CA TYR A 589 9.64 -8.92 13.58
C TYR A 589 9.23 -7.58 14.16
N ASN A 590 7.92 -7.40 14.34
CA ASN A 590 7.33 -6.17 14.85
C ASN A 590 6.83 -6.39 16.27
N VAL A 591 7.14 -5.47 17.18
CA VAL A 591 6.67 -5.50 18.57
C VAL A 591 6.25 -4.08 18.94
N VAL A 592 4.96 -3.90 19.27
CA VAL A 592 4.40 -2.58 19.61
C VAL A 592 4.69 -2.20 21.07
N PRO A 593 4.59 -0.92 21.49
CA PRO A 593 4.80 -0.50 22.87
C PRO A 593 4.01 -1.34 23.88
N ASN A 594 4.65 -1.65 25.02
CA ASN A 594 4.13 -2.51 26.09
C ASN A 594 3.88 -3.99 25.71
N SER A 595 4.20 -4.42 24.49
CA SER A 595 4.18 -5.83 24.09
C SER A 595 5.59 -6.45 24.07
N GLN A 596 5.68 -7.79 24.05
CA GLN A 596 6.96 -8.50 24.15
C GLN A 596 7.02 -9.78 23.31
N LEU A 597 8.12 -9.96 22.57
CA LEU A 597 8.50 -11.23 21.94
C LEU A 597 9.65 -11.86 22.74
N ILE A 598 9.48 -13.07 23.26
CA ILE A 598 10.50 -13.76 24.08
C ILE A 598 11.09 -14.96 23.32
N LEU A 599 12.41 -14.92 23.12
CA LEU A 599 13.21 -16.03 22.60
C LEU A 599 13.69 -16.90 23.77
N GLY A 600 12.82 -17.81 24.20
CA GLY A 600 12.93 -18.65 25.40
C GLY A 600 13.49 -20.06 25.19
N THR A 601 14.00 -20.35 24.00
CA THR A 601 14.76 -21.57 23.65
C THR A 601 15.76 -21.23 22.55
N GLN A 602 16.66 -22.15 22.18
CA GLN A 602 17.68 -21.89 21.17
C GLN A 602 17.05 -21.43 19.85
N ILE A 603 17.59 -20.35 19.29
CA ILE A 603 17.24 -19.84 17.98
C ILE A 603 18.45 -19.95 17.05
N ASP A 604 18.33 -20.78 16.01
CA ASP A 604 19.28 -20.78 14.89
C ASP A 604 18.89 -19.63 13.95
N VAL A 605 19.80 -18.67 13.70
CA VAL A 605 19.53 -17.49 12.86
C VAL A 605 20.40 -17.48 11.60
N SER A 606 19.83 -17.02 10.48
CA SER A 606 20.55 -16.76 9.23
C SER A 606 19.86 -15.68 8.40
N GLY A 607 20.61 -15.01 7.52
CA GLY A 607 20.07 -13.92 6.68
C GLY A 607 19.65 -12.70 7.49
N THR A 608 18.75 -11.86 6.95
CA THR A 608 18.42 -10.56 7.54
C THR A 608 17.10 -10.60 8.31
N LEU A 609 17.19 -10.42 9.63
CA LEU A 609 16.04 -10.18 10.49
C LEU A 609 15.85 -8.66 10.64
N SER A 610 14.62 -8.19 10.46
CA SER A 610 14.29 -6.77 10.38
C SER A 610 12.95 -6.46 11.06
N GLY A 611 12.54 -5.19 11.14
CA GLY A 611 11.22 -4.79 11.68
C GLY A 611 11.27 -3.61 12.63
N VAL A 612 10.17 -3.36 13.33
CA VAL A 612 10.02 -2.23 14.29
C VAL A 612 9.85 -2.77 15.72
N LEU A 613 10.82 -2.44 16.59
CA LEU A 613 10.91 -2.88 17.97
C LEU A 613 10.72 -1.70 18.93
N ASP A 614 9.48 -1.23 19.05
CA ASP A 614 9.09 -0.25 20.08
C ASP A 614 8.71 -0.92 21.41
N GLY A 615 8.15 -2.13 21.35
CA GLY A 615 8.15 -3.09 22.45
C GLY A 615 9.42 -3.96 22.45
N ALA A 616 9.53 -4.86 23.42
CA ALA A 616 10.76 -5.59 23.68
C ALA A 616 10.86 -6.92 22.93
N LEU A 617 11.86 -7.07 22.06
CA LEU A 617 12.35 -8.38 21.63
C LEU A 617 13.38 -8.85 22.67
N THR A 618 13.11 -9.94 23.37
CA THR A 618 13.86 -10.39 24.56
C THR A 618 14.53 -11.73 24.31
N TRP A 619 15.87 -11.72 24.29
CA TRP A 619 16.73 -12.88 24.07
C TRP A 619 17.26 -13.40 25.42
N ILE A 620 16.82 -14.60 25.81
CA ILE A 620 17.15 -15.24 27.10
C ILE A 620 17.75 -16.65 26.99
N SER A 621 17.78 -17.27 25.80
CA SER A 621 18.41 -18.58 25.54
C SER A 621 19.64 -18.44 24.64
N ASP A 622 20.22 -19.53 24.12
CA ASP A 622 21.34 -19.44 23.17
C ASP A 622 20.85 -19.03 21.77
N MET A 623 21.72 -18.40 20.99
CA MET A 623 21.48 -18.01 19.61
C MET A 623 22.61 -18.51 18.71
N SER A 624 22.27 -19.36 17.75
CA SER A 624 23.23 -20.06 16.91
C SER A 624 23.32 -19.41 15.53
N VAL A 625 24.54 -19.03 15.15
CA VAL A 625 24.89 -18.32 13.92
C VAL A 625 25.88 -19.19 13.14
N ALA A 626 25.38 -20.29 12.58
CA ALA A 626 26.19 -21.20 11.76
C ALA A 626 26.42 -20.67 10.32
N ASN A 627 25.58 -19.73 9.88
CA ASN A 627 25.71 -18.98 8.65
C ASN A 627 25.59 -17.48 8.97
N ALA A 628 26.04 -16.60 8.07
CA ALA A 628 25.94 -15.16 8.29
C ALA A 628 24.49 -14.70 8.56
N ALA A 629 24.33 -13.87 9.59
CA ALA A 629 23.06 -13.30 10.01
C ALA A 629 23.20 -11.78 10.22
N THR A 630 22.10 -11.04 10.03
CA THR A 630 22.07 -9.59 10.19
C THR A 630 20.83 -9.17 10.98
N PHE A 631 21.03 -8.35 12.02
CA PHE A 631 19.96 -7.64 12.72
C PHE A 631 19.84 -6.23 12.15
N ASN A 632 18.71 -5.92 11.52
CA ASN A 632 18.37 -4.62 10.93
C ASN A 632 16.99 -4.15 11.41
N PHE A 633 16.87 -3.98 12.73
CA PHE A 633 15.68 -3.52 13.43
C PHE A 633 15.71 -2.01 13.67
N THR A 634 14.55 -1.39 13.54
CA THR A 634 14.27 0.01 13.92
C THR A 634 13.39 0.06 15.17
N GLY A 635 13.00 1.25 15.62
CA GLY A 635 12.18 1.44 16.82
C GLY A 635 12.98 1.81 18.07
N SER A 636 12.27 2.20 19.11
CA SER A 636 12.81 2.83 20.32
C SER A 636 13.49 1.87 21.30
N THR A 637 13.04 0.62 21.38
CA THR A 637 13.52 -0.36 22.37
C THR A 637 14.70 -1.17 21.85
N GLY A 638 14.55 -1.84 20.69
CA GLY A 638 15.56 -2.74 20.13
C GLY A 638 15.56 -4.14 20.76
N VAL A 639 16.68 -4.85 20.63
CA VAL A 639 16.86 -6.24 21.12
C VAL A 639 17.46 -6.24 22.52
N ASN A 640 16.76 -6.81 23.50
CA ASN A 640 17.25 -7.00 24.86
C ASN A 640 17.93 -8.37 25.00
N TRP A 641 19.25 -8.41 25.04
CA TRP A 641 20.05 -9.63 25.29
C TRP A 641 20.30 -9.79 26.79
N ASN A 642 19.48 -10.61 27.43
CA ASN A 642 19.44 -10.70 28.88
C ASN A 642 20.48 -11.70 29.43
N SER A 643 20.67 -12.84 28.77
CA SER A 643 21.49 -13.97 29.25
C SER A 643 21.89 -14.90 28.11
N ASN A 644 22.77 -15.87 28.42
CA ASN A 644 23.18 -16.95 27.51
C ASN A 644 23.91 -16.46 26.26
N SER A 645 24.09 -17.33 25.26
CA SER A 645 25.27 -17.29 24.38
C SER A 645 24.95 -17.01 22.92
N LEU A 646 25.81 -16.23 22.27
CA LEU A 646 25.99 -16.21 20.82
C LEU A 646 26.97 -17.32 20.44
N ILE A 647 26.53 -18.28 19.62
CA ILE A 647 27.28 -19.50 19.24
C ILE A 647 27.25 -19.71 17.72
N GLY A 648 27.92 -20.76 17.24
CA GLY A 648 27.72 -21.30 15.88
C GLY A 648 28.91 -21.16 14.92
N GLY A 649 29.90 -20.30 15.24
CA GLY A 649 31.14 -20.14 14.47
C GLY A 649 31.07 -19.22 13.25
N GLY A 650 29.90 -18.65 12.95
CA GLY A 650 29.69 -17.67 11.90
C GLY A 650 29.60 -16.22 12.40
N THR A 651 29.11 -15.33 11.54
CA THR A 651 29.10 -13.87 11.78
C THR A 651 27.68 -13.34 12.01
N LEU A 652 27.44 -12.68 13.14
CA LEU A 652 26.27 -11.83 13.36
C LEU A 652 26.64 -10.37 13.11
N THR A 653 25.93 -9.71 12.20
CA THR A 653 26.06 -8.27 11.95
C THR A 653 24.92 -7.52 12.64
N ASN A 654 25.23 -6.72 13.66
CA ASN A 654 24.29 -5.81 14.28
C ASN A 654 24.31 -4.43 13.61
N ALA A 655 23.28 -4.12 12.82
CA ALA A 655 22.97 -2.77 12.34
C ALA A 655 21.86 -2.10 13.19
N SER A 656 21.53 -2.66 14.36
CA SER A 656 20.40 -2.29 15.22
C SER A 656 20.86 -1.78 16.59
N LYS A 657 19.88 -1.48 17.46
CA LYS A 657 20.10 -1.33 18.91
C LYS A 657 19.99 -2.70 19.61
N ILE A 658 21.06 -3.12 20.28
CA ILE A 658 21.10 -4.25 21.22
C ILE A 658 21.37 -3.70 22.63
N ASN A 659 20.63 -4.14 23.63
CA ASN A 659 20.82 -3.77 25.03
C ASN A 659 21.16 -5.03 25.85
N LEU A 660 22.31 -5.05 26.53
CA LEU A 660 22.70 -6.11 27.45
C LEU A 660 22.00 -5.88 28.81
N ALA A 661 20.69 -6.12 28.83
CA ALA A 661 19.78 -5.71 29.90
C ALA A 661 19.65 -6.76 31.02
N GLY A 662 19.77 -6.33 32.28
CA GLY A 662 19.85 -7.19 33.47
C GLY A 662 21.28 -7.59 33.84
N SER A 663 21.43 -8.31 34.95
CA SER A 663 22.73 -8.68 35.55
C SER A 663 23.27 -10.06 35.15
N GLY A 664 22.65 -10.72 34.17
CA GLY A 664 23.08 -12.02 33.68
C GLY A 664 24.42 -11.98 32.94
N SER A 665 25.12 -13.11 32.95
CA SER A 665 26.27 -13.34 32.06
C SER A 665 25.79 -13.59 30.63
N ARG A 666 26.43 -12.93 29.67
CA ARG A 666 26.31 -13.20 28.23
C ARG A 666 27.63 -13.72 27.70
N TYR A 667 27.57 -14.50 26.63
CA TYR A 667 28.73 -15.17 26.06
C TYR A 667 28.76 -14.98 24.55
N ILE A 668 29.94 -14.72 23.98
CA ILE A 668 30.24 -14.96 22.56
C ILE A 668 31.26 -16.09 22.58
N THR A 669 30.92 -17.22 21.96
CA THR A 669 31.70 -18.47 22.08
C THR A 669 31.49 -19.37 20.86
N GLY A 670 32.27 -20.45 20.78
CA GLY A 670 32.36 -21.30 19.59
C GLY A 670 33.38 -20.75 18.61
N THR A 671 34.13 -21.67 18.00
CA THR A 671 35.28 -21.40 17.14
C THR A 671 34.95 -20.41 16.04
N ILE A 672 35.56 -19.22 16.09
CA ILE A 672 35.48 -18.13 15.08
C ILE A 672 34.13 -17.36 15.09
N THR A 673 33.24 -17.57 16.07
CA THR A 673 32.00 -16.76 16.17
C THR A 673 32.33 -15.26 16.26
N THR A 674 31.76 -14.45 15.36
CA THR A 674 32.10 -13.04 15.22
C THR A 674 30.86 -12.16 15.37
N LEU A 675 30.94 -11.11 16.20
CA LEU A 675 29.91 -10.08 16.31
C LEU A 675 30.43 -8.77 15.71
N VAL A 676 29.90 -8.40 14.54
CA VAL A 676 30.18 -7.13 13.86
C VAL A 676 29.11 -6.13 14.28
N ASN A 677 29.49 -5.02 14.91
CA ASN A 677 28.60 -3.94 15.30
C ASN A 677 28.77 -2.73 14.38
N SER A 678 27.71 -2.37 13.67
CA SER A 678 27.56 -1.12 12.92
C SER A 678 26.40 -0.24 13.43
N GLY A 679 25.59 -0.76 14.36
CA GLY A 679 24.59 -0.02 15.12
C GLY A 679 25.05 0.27 16.56
N THR A 680 24.17 0.09 17.55
CA THR A 680 24.46 0.39 18.96
C THR A 680 24.37 -0.86 19.83
N ILE A 681 25.40 -1.14 20.64
CA ILE A 681 25.36 -2.07 21.76
C ILE A 681 25.41 -1.25 23.05
N THR A 682 24.41 -1.37 23.92
CA THR A 682 24.40 -0.71 25.25
C THR A 682 24.55 -1.72 26.37
N MET A 683 25.18 -1.31 27.48
CA MET A 683 25.25 -2.08 28.73
C MET A 683 24.61 -1.27 29.87
N PRO A 684 23.26 -1.13 29.91
CA PRO A 684 22.53 -0.27 30.84
C PRO A 684 22.49 -0.79 32.29
N SER A 685 23.04 -1.97 32.54
CA SER A 685 23.11 -2.61 33.84
C SER A 685 24.39 -3.43 33.96
N GLY A 686 25.00 -3.41 35.16
CA GLY A 686 26.20 -4.20 35.45
C GLY A 686 25.98 -5.70 35.28
N GLY A 687 27.07 -6.43 35.06
CA GLY A 687 27.05 -7.84 34.64
C GLY A 687 28.27 -8.11 33.76
N TYR A 688 28.25 -9.23 33.02
CA TYR A 688 29.40 -9.68 32.24
C TYR A 688 29.03 -9.99 30.78
N LEU A 689 29.82 -9.49 29.84
CA LEU A 689 29.95 -10.01 28.49
C LEU A 689 31.27 -10.79 28.41
N TYR A 690 31.23 -12.08 28.09
CA TYR A 690 32.41 -12.92 27.94
C TYR A 690 32.72 -13.25 26.48
N LEU A 691 33.99 -13.13 26.08
CA LEU A 691 34.56 -13.68 24.85
C LEU A 691 35.31 -14.98 25.14
N TYR A 692 35.12 -16.01 24.32
CA TYR A 692 35.67 -17.37 24.47
C TYR A 692 36.01 -17.96 23.11
N HIS A 693 36.97 -18.90 23.02
CA HIS A 693 37.18 -19.75 21.82
C HIS A 693 37.30 -19.02 20.46
N ASP A 694 38.33 -18.17 20.32
CA ASP A 694 38.70 -17.51 19.05
C ASP A 694 37.63 -16.56 18.47
N THR A 695 36.84 -15.93 19.34
CA THR A 695 35.78 -14.99 18.96
C THR A 695 36.27 -13.54 18.84
N THR A 696 35.67 -12.80 17.91
CA THR A 696 35.97 -11.39 17.64
C THR A 696 34.74 -10.50 17.85
N LEU A 697 34.94 -9.36 18.50
CA LEU A 697 33.97 -8.27 18.61
C LEU A 697 34.49 -7.07 17.77
N ASP A 698 33.84 -6.81 16.64
CA ASP A 698 34.28 -5.83 15.65
C ASP A 698 33.32 -4.64 15.61
N ASN A 699 33.71 -3.52 16.21
CA ASN A 699 32.94 -2.28 16.21
C ASN A 699 33.35 -1.39 15.03
N GLN A 700 32.58 -1.45 13.96
CA GLN A 700 32.77 -0.71 12.71
C GLN A 700 32.64 0.81 12.90
N ALA A 701 33.03 1.62 11.92
CA ALA A 701 33.09 3.09 12.02
C ALA A 701 31.75 3.78 12.43
N SER A 702 30.60 3.23 12.06
CA SER A 702 29.28 3.72 12.52
C SER A 702 28.82 3.14 13.86
N GLY A 703 29.54 2.13 14.36
CA GLY A 703 29.19 1.33 15.52
C GLY A 703 29.48 2.04 16.84
N VAL A 704 28.53 1.93 17.78
CA VAL A 704 28.67 2.42 19.15
C VAL A 704 28.59 1.26 20.14
N ILE A 705 29.59 1.11 21.00
CA ILE A 705 29.54 0.28 22.20
C ILE A 705 29.53 1.21 23.42
N ASP A 706 28.44 1.20 24.19
CA ASP A 706 28.21 2.15 25.29
C ASP A 706 28.01 1.43 26.63
N ILE A 707 29.02 1.49 27.49
CA ILE A 707 29.01 0.99 28.85
C ILE A 707 28.33 2.04 29.74
N GLN A 708 27.03 1.85 29.94
CA GLN A 708 26.13 2.76 30.66
C GLN A 708 25.99 2.41 32.15
N SER A 709 26.93 1.63 32.69
CA SER A 709 26.91 1.07 34.04
C SER A 709 28.30 0.51 34.40
N ASP A 710 28.43 -0.17 35.53
CA ASP A 710 29.67 -0.89 35.89
C ASP A 710 29.68 -2.33 35.35
N ALA A 711 29.31 -2.48 34.08
CA ALA A 711 29.39 -3.74 33.33
C ALA A 711 30.85 -4.07 32.96
N GLN A 712 31.11 -5.35 32.73
CA GLN A 712 32.44 -5.93 32.54
C GLN A 712 32.51 -6.67 31.20
N ILE A 713 33.61 -6.48 30.44
CA ILE A 713 33.91 -7.28 29.26
C ILE A 713 35.11 -8.17 29.57
N TYR A 714 34.86 -9.47 29.70
CA TYR A 714 35.89 -10.46 30.03
C TYR A 714 36.25 -11.33 28.83
N SER A 715 37.48 -11.82 28.81
CA SER A 715 37.90 -12.95 27.97
C SER A 715 38.27 -14.14 28.87
N ASN A 716 38.05 -15.36 28.41
CA ASN A 716 38.47 -16.57 29.11
C ASN A 716 38.83 -17.70 28.12
N GLY A 717 39.90 -18.44 28.41
CA GLY A 717 40.48 -19.45 27.52
C GLY A 717 41.63 -18.93 26.65
N ASN A 718 42.36 -19.86 26.03
CA ASN A 718 43.66 -19.63 25.38
C ASN A 718 43.55 -19.23 23.89
N GLY A 719 42.42 -18.62 23.49
CA GLY A 719 42.13 -18.33 22.07
C GLY A 719 42.64 -16.98 21.59
N ALA A 720 42.63 -16.79 20.27
CA ALA A 720 42.89 -15.52 19.60
C ALA A 720 41.67 -14.57 19.72
N LEU A 721 41.46 -14.05 20.92
CA LEU A 721 40.33 -13.16 21.26
C LEU A 721 40.69 -11.70 20.98
N SER A 722 39.80 -10.94 20.33
CA SER A 722 40.02 -9.53 20.03
C SER A 722 38.76 -8.67 20.07
N ILE A 723 38.94 -7.41 20.47
CA ILE A 723 38.03 -6.29 20.21
C ILE A 723 38.71 -5.38 19.18
N ASN A 724 38.07 -5.19 18.03
CA ASN A 724 38.51 -4.21 17.03
C ASN A 724 37.58 -3.01 17.12
N ASN A 725 38.11 -1.82 17.34
CA ASN A 725 37.32 -0.59 17.42
C ASN A 725 37.72 0.39 16.31
N ALA A 726 36.86 0.55 15.32
CA ALA A 726 36.89 1.64 14.34
C ALA A 726 35.79 2.68 14.60
N GLY A 727 34.75 2.33 15.37
CA GLY A 727 33.69 3.23 15.82
C GLY A 727 33.95 3.85 17.20
N LEU A 728 32.86 4.09 17.95
CA LEU A 728 32.89 4.64 19.30
C LEU A 728 32.73 3.53 20.36
N PHE A 729 33.75 3.32 21.19
CA PHE A 729 33.67 2.51 22.40
C PHE A 729 33.72 3.43 23.62
N LYS A 730 32.77 3.37 24.54
CA LYS A 730 32.75 4.31 25.67
C LYS A 730 32.21 3.77 26.98
N LYS A 731 32.58 4.46 28.08
CA LYS A 731 31.90 4.39 29.37
C LYS A 731 31.25 5.74 29.66
N SER A 732 29.94 5.82 29.42
CA SER A 732 29.17 7.07 29.60
C SER A 732 28.63 7.25 31.01
N LEU A 733 28.41 6.14 31.75
CA LEU A 733 27.78 6.12 33.08
C LEU A 733 28.36 4.99 33.96
N GLY A 734 28.01 5.05 35.25
CA GLY A 734 28.49 4.11 36.27
C GLY A 734 29.79 4.62 36.92
N ASN A 735 29.77 4.75 38.24
CA ASN A 735 30.83 5.40 39.01
C ASN A 735 31.98 4.44 39.39
N GLY A 736 31.82 3.14 39.12
CA GLY A 736 32.81 2.11 39.42
C GLY A 736 33.74 1.79 38.24
N THR A 737 34.42 0.65 38.35
CA THR A 737 35.36 0.16 37.33
C THR A 737 34.68 -0.81 36.37
N SER A 738 34.73 -0.51 35.08
CA SER A 738 34.40 -1.45 34.00
C SER A 738 35.69 -2.02 33.43
N ASN A 739 35.94 -3.31 33.68
CA ASN A 739 37.12 -4.00 33.18
C ASN A 739 36.91 -4.48 31.75
N VAL A 740 37.94 -4.34 30.91
CA VAL A 740 38.08 -4.88 29.56
C VAL A 740 39.32 -5.77 29.56
N HIS A 741 39.09 -7.08 29.62
CA HIS A 741 40.13 -8.13 29.61
C HIS A 741 40.48 -8.69 28.21
N PRO A 742 39.64 -8.61 27.16
CA PRO A 742 40.08 -8.95 25.81
C PRO A 742 41.12 -7.94 25.26
N PRO A 743 42.13 -8.39 24.50
CA PRO A 743 42.96 -7.53 23.67
C PRO A 743 42.12 -6.58 22.81
N ILE A 744 42.53 -5.31 22.71
CA ILE A 744 41.80 -4.28 21.99
C ILE A 744 42.72 -3.49 21.06
N THR A 745 42.32 -3.38 19.79
CA THR A 745 42.95 -2.49 18.80
C THR A 745 42.01 -1.34 18.50
N ASN A 746 42.44 -0.11 18.78
CA ASN A 746 41.68 1.10 18.52
C ASN A 746 42.22 1.85 17.29
N SER A 747 41.27 2.18 16.42
CA SER A 747 41.40 2.97 15.18
C SER A 747 40.21 3.93 15.00
N GLY A 748 39.34 4.00 16.01
CA GLY A 748 38.24 4.95 16.17
C GLY A 748 38.36 5.65 17.52
N VAL A 749 37.25 5.85 18.23
CA VAL A 749 37.24 6.60 19.50
C VAL A 749 37.03 5.67 20.70
N ILE A 750 37.89 5.78 21.71
CA ILE A 750 37.65 5.31 23.08
C ILE A 750 37.31 6.54 23.95
N GLU A 751 36.18 6.53 24.65
CA GLU A 751 35.68 7.66 25.44
C GLU A 751 35.35 7.27 26.89
N ALA A 752 36.01 7.89 27.87
CA ALA A 752 35.82 7.64 29.30
C ALA A 752 35.22 8.87 30.01
N ASN A 753 33.89 8.90 30.15
CA ASN A 753 33.15 10.05 30.71
C ASN A 753 32.57 9.78 32.11
N SER A 754 32.70 8.56 32.64
CA SER A 754 32.28 8.22 34.01
C SER A 754 33.09 7.06 34.59
N GLY A 755 33.29 7.06 35.91
CA GLY A 755 33.98 5.98 36.64
C GLY A 755 35.40 5.70 36.14
N THR A 756 35.73 4.42 36.01
CA THR A 756 37.01 3.95 35.45
C THR A 756 36.76 2.93 34.34
N LEU A 757 37.38 3.14 33.18
CA LEU A 757 37.51 2.12 32.13
C LEU A 757 38.89 1.46 32.27
N ASN A 758 38.94 0.18 32.66
CA ASN A 758 40.19 -0.51 32.98
C ASN A 758 40.56 -1.55 31.93
N PHE A 759 41.70 -1.35 31.26
CA PHE A 759 42.34 -2.36 30.41
C PHE A 759 43.33 -3.16 31.27
N GLN A 760 42.99 -4.42 31.57
CA GLN A 760 43.63 -5.15 32.67
C GLN A 760 45.11 -5.52 32.42
N ASN A 761 45.86 -5.76 33.50
CA ASN A 761 47.26 -6.21 33.44
C ASN A 761 47.43 -7.47 32.58
N GLY A 762 48.30 -7.40 31.57
CA GLY A 762 48.53 -8.48 30.59
C GLY A 762 47.70 -8.38 29.31
N VAL A 763 46.77 -7.44 29.21
CA VAL A 763 46.01 -7.15 27.99
C VAL A 763 46.88 -6.37 27.00
N ASN A 764 46.79 -6.69 25.71
CA ASN A 764 47.33 -5.84 24.65
C ASN A 764 46.30 -4.76 24.30
N PHE A 765 46.56 -3.52 24.71
CA PHE A 765 45.85 -2.33 24.25
C PHE A 765 46.74 -1.63 23.22
N ASN A 766 46.29 -1.60 21.98
CA ASN A 766 46.94 -0.93 20.86
C ASN A 766 46.09 0.27 20.42
N ASN A 767 46.57 1.50 20.65
CA ASN A 767 45.95 2.70 20.09
C ASN A 767 46.74 3.14 18.85
N THR A 768 46.24 2.75 17.67
CA THR A 768 46.88 3.02 16.37
C THR A 768 46.86 4.52 16.04
N ILE A 769 47.63 4.94 15.02
CA ILE A 769 47.73 6.33 14.55
C ILE A 769 46.37 7.04 14.28
N ASN A 770 45.32 6.30 13.90
CA ASN A 770 43.97 6.85 13.68
C ASN A 770 43.07 6.78 14.92
N GLY A 771 43.53 6.13 15.99
CA GLY A 771 42.78 5.90 17.22
C GLY A 771 42.85 7.09 18.17
N ILE A 772 41.68 7.54 18.65
CA ILE A 772 41.53 8.62 19.60
C ILE A 772 41.14 8.04 20.97
N VAL A 773 41.77 8.50 22.04
CA VAL A 773 41.41 8.19 23.44
C VAL A 773 41.06 9.50 24.14
N LYS A 774 39.84 9.62 24.66
CA LYS A 774 39.32 10.89 25.21
C LYS A 774 38.43 10.75 26.45
N GLY A 775 38.06 11.88 27.05
CA GLY A 775 37.04 11.97 28.09
C GLY A 775 37.46 12.73 29.35
N THR A 776 36.61 12.68 30.37
CA THR A 776 36.73 13.43 31.63
C THR A 776 36.78 12.56 32.90
N ALA A 777 37.01 11.26 32.74
CA ALA A 777 37.08 10.28 33.84
C ALA A 777 38.41 9.49 33.80
N ASN A 778 38.42 8.26 34.36
CA ASN A 778 39.65 7.48 34.48
C ASN A 778 39.79 6.39 33.40
N ILE A 779 41.00 6.21 32.88
CA ILE A 779 41.41 5.07 32.06
C ILE A 779 42.58 4.36 32.75
N ASP A 780 42.46 3.06 33.00
CA ASP A 780 43.52 2.22 33.59
C ASP A 780 44.28 1.47 32.49
N ILE A 781 45.61 1.62 32.47
CA ILE A 781 46.52 1.08 31.45
C ILE A 781 47.31 -0.11 32.03
N PRO A 782 47.49 -1.22 31.27
CA PRO A 782 48.14 -2.43 31.79
C PRO A 782 49.59 -2.20 32.28
N LEU A 783 49.83 -2.38 33.58
CA LEU A 783 51.13 -2.18 34.26
C LEU A 783 52.26 -3.09 33.76
N THR A 784 51.95 -4.09 32.94
CA THR A 784 52.89 -5.09 32.42
C THR A 784 52.95 -5.14 30.88
N ALA A 785 52.18 -4.30 30.17
CA ALA A 785 52.26 -4.20 28.72
C ALA A 785 53.29 -3.16 28.28
N THR A 786 53.85 -3.34 27.09
CA THR A 786 54.57 -2.29 26.37
C THR A 786 53.57 -1.33 25.72
N PHE A 787 52.62 -0.79 26.49
CA PHE A 787 51.72 0.23 25.99
C PHE A 787 52.54 1.42 25.51
N THR A 788 52.38 1.72 24.22
CA THR A 788 52.83 2.91 23.54
C THR A 788 51.63 3.35 22.73
N ASN A 789 51.17 4.56 22.95
CA ASN A 789 50.20 5.21 22.08
C ASN A 789 50.87 5.56 20.75
N ASP A 790 50.18 5.33 19.63
CA ASP A 790 50.59 5.84 18.32
C ASP A 790 49.63 6.90 17.76
N GLY A 791 48.41 7.01 18.31
CA GLY A 791 47.35 7.93 17.87
C GLY A 791 47.16 9.17 18.76
N THR A 792 45.92 9.62 18.91
CA THR A 792 45.58 10.83 19.66
C THR A 792 45.14 10.51 21.09
N PHE A 793 45.70 11.21 22.08
CA PHE A 793 45.07 11.41 23.39
C PHE A 793 44.48 12.82 23.44
N ALA A 794 43.18 12.91 23.69
CA ALA A 794 42.44 14.18 23.78
C ALA A 794 41.67 14.23 25.10
N PRO A 795 42.23 14.78 26.19
CA PRO A 795 41.45 15.00 27.40
C PRO A 795 40.20 15.85 27.13
N GLY A 796 39.18 15.75 27.97
CA GLY A 796 38.03 16.64 27.91
C GLY A 796 36.83 16.15 27.10
N GLY A 797 36.00 17.13 26.74
CA GLY A 797 34.67 17.02 26.13
C GLY A 797 33.87 18.28 26.44
N SER A 798 34.40 19.46 26.06
CA SER A 798 34.54 20.64 26.94
C SER A 798 35.67 20.45 27.96
N PRO A 799 36.46 21.49 28.31
CA PRO A 799 37.74 21.30 29.01
C PRO A 799 37.60 20.57 30.34
N GLY A 800 38.46 19.56 30.56
CA GLY A 800 38.36 18.65 31.68
C GLY A 800 39.66 17.95 32.02
N THR A 801 39.55 16.86 32.80
CA THR A 801 40.71 16.06 33.20
C THR A 801 40.50 14.60 32.81
N LEU A 802 41.33 14.10 31.88
CA LEU A 802 41.44 12.66 31.61
C LEU A 802 42.50 12.09 32.55
N THR A 803 42.11 11.14 33.40
CA THR A 803 43.04 10.52 34.36
C THR A 803 43.52 9.16 33.85
N VAL A 804 44.78 9.09 33.45
CA VAL A 804 45.46 7.83 33.12
C VAL A 804 46.03 7.21 34.39
N LEU A 805 45.59 6.01 34.71
CA LEU A 805 46.18 5.16 35.73
C LEU A 805 47.21 4.24 35.07
N GLY A 806 48.42 4.16 35.63
CA GLY A 806 49.54 3.41 35.05
C GLY A 806 50.50 4.24 34.19
N ASP A 807 51.50 3.59 33.60
CA ASP A 807 52.60 4.22 32.84
C ASP A 807 52.17 4.62 31.42
N TYR A 808 51.92 5.91 31.19
CA TYR A 808 51.66 6.50 29.87
C TYR A 808 52.94 6.59 29.02
N LYS A 809 52.86 6.24 27.74
CA LYS A 809 53.93 6.45 26.75
C LYS A 809 53.32 6.80 25.39
N SER A 810 53.91 7.76 24.68
CA SER A 810 53.62 8.07 23.28
C SER A 810 54.82 7.79 22.36
N SER A 811 54.55 7.60 21.07
CA SER A 811 55.54 7.51 19.98
C SER A 811 55.63 8.82 19.19
N ASP A 812 56.56 8.87 18.23
CA ASP A 812 56.77 9.99 17.31
C ASP A 812 55.56 10.31 16.41
N THR A 813 54.62 9.37 16.21
CA THR A 813 53.36 9.63 15.47
C THR A 813 52.19 10.10 16.34
N SER A 814 52.37 10.18 17.66
CA SER A 814 51.30 10.50 18.59
C SER A 814 50.90 11.97 18.56
N VAL A 815 49.67 12.25 18.98
CA VAL A 815 49.17 13.61 19.22
C VAL A 815 48.59 13.73 20.63
N LEU A 816 49.02 14.73 21.39
CA LEU A 816 48.30 15.21 22.57
C LEU A 816 47.44 16.41 22.16
N ASP A 817 46.13 16.22 22.02
CA ASP A 817 45.18 17.26 21.59
C ASP A 817 44.50 17.88 22.82
N VAL A 818 44.44 19.22 22.91
CA VAL A 818 43.94 19.93 24.10
C VAL A 818 43.17 21.21 23.78
N GLU A 819 42.03 21.41 24.45
CA GLU A 819 41.27 22.67 24.44
C GLU A 819 41.83 23.65 25.50
N LEU A 820 42.06 24.90 25.11
CA LEU A 820 42.46 26.01 25.98
C LEU A 820 41.40 27.13 25.88
N ASN A 821 40.42 27.13 26.79
CA ASN A 821 39.29 28.08 26.81
C ASN A 821 39.34 29.06 28.01
N GLY A 822 40.42 29.03 28.80
CA GLY A 822 40.70 29.95 29.90
C GLY A 822 41.97 29.55 30.68
N LEU A 823 42.08 29.99 31.93
CA LEU A 823 43.31 29.88 32.75
C LEU A 823 43.21 28.88 33.91
N VAL A 824 42.04 28.29 34.17
CA VAL A 824 41.84 27.28 35.23
C VAL A 824 42.03 25.85 34.67
N GLN A 825 43.03 25.15 35.23
CA GLN A 825 43.40 23.79 34.84
C GLN A 825 42.27 22.77 35.09
N GLY A 826 41.98 21.94 34.09
CA GLY A 826 40.99 20.86 34.15
C GLY A 826 39.53 21.33 34.28
N THR A 827 39.24 22.58 33.91
CA THR A 827 37.89 23.19 33.98
C THR A 827 37.69 24.26 32.91
N GLU A 828 38.71 25.07 32.63
CA GLU A 828 38.75 26.02 31.51
C GLU A 828 39.77 25.62 30.44
N TYR A 829 40.78 24.80 30.78
CA TYR A 829 41.67 24.16 29.82
C TYR A 829 41.97 22.71 30.19
N ASP A 830 42.33 21.88 29.21
CA ASP A 830 42.47 20.43 29.39
C ASP A 830 43.69 19.96 30.19
N LEU A 831 43.52 18.81 30.84
CA LEU A 831 44.56 18.13 31.61
C LEU A 831 44.60 16.61 31.36
N LEU A 832 45.76 16.10 30.92
CA LEU A 832 46.12 14.69 31.02
C LEU A 832 46.83 14.41 32.35
N SER A 833 46.11 13.81 33.31
CA SER A 833 46.61 13.49 34.65
C SER A 833 47.08 12.03 34.71
N ILE A 834 48.37 11.77 34.96
CA ILE A 834 48.98 10.43 34.86
C ILE A 834 49.50 9.97 36.23
N THR A 835 49.01 8.83 36.73
CA THR A 835 49.49 8.29 38.02
C THR A 835 50.74 7.42 37.92
N GLY A 836 51.14 7.02 36.70
CA GLY A 836 52.35 6.24 36.42
C GLY A 836 53.66 6.91 36.83
N THR A 837 54.74 6.15 36.69
CA THR A 837 56.08 6.53 37.13
C THR A 837 57.15 6.58 36.05
N ASN A 838 56.96 5.88 34.94
CA ASN A 838 57.89 5.81 33.81
C ASN A 838 57.22 6.39 32.55
N VAL A 839 57.06 7.71 32.53
CA VAL A 839 56.24 8.41 31.52
C VAL A 839 57.09 8.89 30.35
N VAL A 840 56.61 8.64 29.13
CA VAL A 840 57.24 9.09 27.87
C VAL A 840 56.30 10.06 27.16
N PHE A 841 56.81 11.27 26.87
CA PHE A 841 56.17 12.22 25.96
C PHE A 841 57.04 12.40 24.71
N ASP A 842 56.57 11.82 23.62
CA ASP A 842 57.07 11.91 22.24
C ASP A 842 55.90 12.26 21.28
N GLY A 843 56.22 12.73 20.08
CA GLY A 843 55.24 13.16 19.07
C GLY A 843 54.78 14.62 19.15
N ASP A 844 53.61 14.92 18.60
CA ASP A 844 53.06 16.27 18.47
C ASP A 844 52.08 16.66 19.60
N VAL A 845 51.81 17.95 19.70
CA VAL A 845 50.73 18.51 20.53
C VAL A 845 49.82 19.31 19.59
N ASN A 846 48.51 19.07 19.63
CA ASN A 846 47.51 19.93 19.00
C ASN A 846 46.90 20.83 20.07
N VAL A 847 46.65 22.10 19.73
CA VAL A 847 46.07 23.10 20.64
C VAL A 847 44.88 23.76 19.96
N THR A 848 43.70 23.53 20.52
CA THR A 848 42.47 24.26 20.15
C THR A 848 42.29 25.42 21.13
N MET A 849 42.37 26.65 20.63
CA MET A 849 42.18 27.87 21.42
C MET A 849 40.72 28.31 21.40
N GLY A 850 40.19 28.73 22.56
CA GLY A 850 38.82 29.25 22.71
C GLY A 850 38.71 30.58 23.47
N PHE A 851 39.82 31.24 23.76
CA PHE A 851 39.86 32.58 24.36
C PHE A 851 41.13 33.36 23.95
N ASP A 852 41.09 34.68 24.05
CA ASP A 852 42.28 35.52 23.86
C ASP A 852 43.20 35.45 25.09
N ALA A 853 44.40 34.91 24.88
CA ALA A 853 45.39 34.66 25.93
C ALA A 853 46.60 35.59 25.80
N ALA A 854 47.10 36.12 26.92
CA ALA A 854 48.23 37.02 26.90
C ALA A 854 49.58 36.28 26.76
N VAL A 855 50.55 36.93 26.11
CA VAL A 855 51.94 36.42 26.05
C VAL A 855 52.48 36.23 27.47
N GLY A 856 53.13 35.09 27.71
CA GLY A 856 53.57 34.64 29.04
C GLY A 856 52.50 33.91 29.87
N ASN A 857 51.26 33.76 29.39
CA ASN A 857 50.30 32.82 29.99
C ASN A 857 50.79 31.38 29.79
N SER A 858 50.60 30.52 30.79
CA SER A 858 51.15 29.16 30.79
C SER A 858 50.14 28.10 31.23
N PHE A 859 50.02 27.03 30.43
CA PHE A 859 49.02 25.98 30.55
C PHE A 859 49.73 24.67 30.88
N THR A 860 49.38 24.05 32.00
CA THR A 860 49.99 22.79 32.45
C THR A 860 49.14 21.62 31.97
N ILE A 861 49.28 21.28 30.69
CA ILE A 861 48.41 20.36 29.94
C ILE A 861 48.55 18.88 30.33
N ALA A 862 49.66 18.50 30.99
CA ALA A 862 49.82 17.18 31.57
C ALA A 862 50.56 17.21 32.91
N THR A 863 50.24 16.28 33.81
CA THR A 863 50.90 16.09 35.11
C THR A 863 51.19 14.60 35.36
N VAL A 864 52.30 14.29 36.03
CA VAL A 864 52.71 12.90 36.33
C VAL A 864 53.04 12.72 37.81
N SER A 865 52.77 11.53 38.38
CA SER A 865 53.12 11.23 39.77
C SER A 865 54.62 10.90 39.95
N GLY A 866 55.17 10.00 39.11
CA GLY A 866 56.61 9.75 39.01
C GLY A 866 57.29 10.71 38.05
N THR A 867 58.05 10.25 37.05
CA THR A 867 58.95 11.12 36.30
C THR A 867 58.74 11.01 34.78
N ILE A 868 58.79 12.16 34.10
CA ILE A 868 58.85 12.22 32.63
C ILE A 868 60.27 11.84 32.19
N ALA A 869 60.43 10.62 31.68
CA ALA A 869 61.71 10.05 31.25
C ALA A 869 62.15 10.55 29.87
N THR A 870 61.19 10.78 28.96
CA THR A 870 61.42 11.25 27.58
C THR A 870 60.60 12.51 27.31
N LYS A 871 61.21 13.47 26.60
CA LYS A 871 60.79 14.87 26.50
C LYS A 871 60.99 15.36 25.06
N SER A 872 60.31 14.72 24.13
CA SER A 872 60.56 14.83 22.68
C SER A 872 59.44 15.55 21.92
N LEU A 873 58.51 16.23 22.62
CA LEU A 873 57.38 16.89 21.96
C LEU A 873 57.85 17.97 20.98
N THR A 874 57.25 18.01 19.79
CA THR A 874 57.60 18.94 18.71
C THR A 874 57.52 20.40 19.15
N THR A 875 58.51 21.20 18.73
CA THR A 875 58.59 22.65 19.02
C THR A 875 59.21 23.42 17.84
N PRO A 876 58.87 24.72 17.66
CA PRO A 876 57.84 25.47 18.39
C PRO A 876 56.42 25.03 17.98
N LEU A 877 55.49 25.12 18.92
CA LEU A 877 54.09 24.80 18.71
C LEU A 877 53.30 26.06 18.35
N THR A 878 52.30 25.97 17.47
CA THR A 878 51.45 27.12 17.09
C THR A 878 49.96 26.77 17.03
N ALA A 879 49.10 27.71 17.42
CA ALA A 879 47.66 27.67 17.20
C ALA A 879 47.13 29.04 16.78
N ASP A 880 46.05 29.09 16.01
CA ASP A 880 45.44 30.32 15.52
C ASP A 880 44.07 30.56 16.16
N TYR A 881 43.78 31.77 16.63
CA TYR A 881 42.49 32.17 17.22
C TYR A 881 42.22 33.66 17.06
N ASP A 882 40.98 33.98 16.66
CA ASP A 882 40.44 35.36 16.50
C ASP A 882 41.35 36.32 15.71
N GLY A 883 41.92 35.81 14.60
CA GLY A 883 42.84 36.56 13.73
C GLY A 883 44.31 36.52 14.16
N PHE A 884 44.65 35.99 15.33
CA PHE A 884 46.03 35.93 15.85
C PHE A 884 46.63 34.53 15.80
N ARG A 885 47.92 34.44 15.47
CA ARG A 885 48.75 33.26 15.66
C ARG A 885 49.48 33.32 17.00
N TYR A 886 49.30 32.29 17.80
CA TYR A 886 49.96 32.07 19.08
C TYR A 886 51.09 31.07 18.90
N THR A 887 52.27 31.36 19.45
CA THR A 887 53.41 30.43 19.50
C THR A 887 53.66 30.02 20.94
N PHE A 888 53.91 28.74 21.18
CA PHE A 888 54.09 28.15 22.51
C PHE A 888 55.46 27.49 22.68
N ASP A 889 56.13 27.82 23.78
CA ASP A 889 57.31 27.11 24.27
C ASP A 889 56.84 25.92 25.11
N VAL A 890 57.29 24.71 24.78
CA VAL A 890 57.04 23.49 25.57
C VAL A 890 58.13 23.35 26.64
N THR A 891 57.70 23.20 27.89
CA THR A 891 58.59 23.06 29.06
C THR A 891 58.16 21.89 29.93
N TYR A 892 59.12 21.35 30.71
CA TYR A 892 58.90 20.17 31.58
C TYR A 892 59.21 20.48 33.06
N PRO A 893 58.35 21.22 33.79
CA PRO A 893 58.65 21.66 35.16
C PRO A 893 58.93 20.50 36.13
N ASN A 894 60.12 20.49 36.73
CA ASN A 894 60.60 19.48 37.68
C ASN A 894 60.52 18.02 37.19
N ASP A 895 60.43 17.80 35.87
CA ASP A 895 60.15 16.50 35.25
C ASP A 895 58.81 15.86 35.74
N LYS A 896 57.88 16.69 36.22
CA LYS A 896 56.56 16.31 36.77
C LYS A 896 55.36 16.73 35.92
N ALA A 897 55.57 17.53 34.88
CA ALA A 897 54.49 18.09 34.08
C ALA A 897 54.94 18.44 32.67
N VAL A 898 53.99 18.55 31.75
CA VAL A 898 54.15 19.24 30.46
C VAL A 898 53.46 20.59 30.57
N ARG A 899 54.17 21.67 30.21
CA ARG A 899 53.65 23.03 30.26
C ARG A 899 53.94 23.78 28.96
N LEU A 900 52.88 24.25 28.32
CA LEU A 900 52.94 25.23 27.25
C LEU A 900 53.04 26.63 27.86
N THR A 901 53.82 27.53 27.27
CA THR A 901 53.83 28.97 27.62
C THR A 901 53.83 29.80 26.35
N ILE A 902 52.91 30.76 26.22
CA ILE A 902 52.83 31.59 25.01
C ILE A 902 54.07 32.48 24.93
N SER A 903 54.91 32.28 23.93
CA SER A 903 56.14 33.05 23.68
C SER A 903 55.93 34.19 22.66
N SER A 904 54.92 34.08 21.78
CA SER A 904 54.46 35.20 20.95
C SER A 904 52.97 35.09 20.58
N ARG A 905 52.36 36.25 20.28
CA ARG A 905 51.01 36.43 19.73
C ARG A 905 51.14 37.47 18.61
N VAL A 906 50.82 37.11 17.38
CA VAL A 906 51.05 37.93 16.18
C VAL A 906 49.77 37.98 15.34
N ASP A 907 49.41 39.14 14.80
CA ASP A 907 48.25 39.24 13.91
C ASP A 907 48.52 38.63 12.53
N ILE A 908 47.55 37.90 12.00
CA ILE A 908 47.60 37.26 10.68
C ILE A 908 46.36 37.60 9.83
N GLN A 909 45.50 38.52 10.29
CA GLN A 909 44.36 39.02 9.54
C GLN A 909 44.71 40.36 8.86
N PRO A 910 44.39 40.55 7.56
CA PRO A 910 44.56 41.85 6.91
C PRO A 910 43.45 42.86 7.26
N PRO A 911 43.76 44.17 7.27
CA PRO A 911 42.77 45.22 7.51
C PRO A 911 41.53 45.16 6.62
N THR A 912 40.39 45.52 7.18
CA THR A 912 39.17 45.81 6.43
C THR A 912 39.26 47.24 5.89
N VAL A 913 39.55 47.40 4.59
CA VAL A 913 39.59 48.70 3.92
C VAL A 913 38.18 49.13 3.52
N ILE A 914 37.77 50.32 3.98
CA ILE A 914 36.51 50.95 3.60
C ILE A 914 36.82 52.31 2.98
N THR A 915 36.38 52.51 1.74
CA THR A 915 36.56 53.73 0.96
C THR A 915 35.27 54.55 0.86
N GLN A 916 35.43 55.83 0.50
CA GLN A 916 34.36 56.68 -0.01
C GLN A 916 34.83 57.43 -1.25
N ASP A 917 33.89 57.74 -2.13
CA ASP A 917 34.12 58.57 -3.31
C ASP A 917 34.32 60.04 -2.88
N VAL A 918 35.13 60.79 -3.62
CA VAL A 918 35.52 62.18 -3.28
C VAL A 918 35.42 63.08 -4.50
N THR A 919 34.65 64.16 -4.41
CA THR A 919 34.71 65.25 -5.40
C THR A 919 35.85 66.21 -5.06
N LEU A 920 36.73 66.48 -6.02
CA LEU A 920 37.80 67.46 -5.93
C LEU A 920 37.56 68.61 -6.91
N GLN A 921 37.57 69.84 -6.42
CA GLN A 921 37.54 71.04 -7.27
C GLN A 921 38.97 71.43 -7.62
N LEU A 922 39.25 71.67 -8.91
CA LEU A 922 40.51 72.27 -9.34
C LEU A 922 40.62 73.71 -8.82
N ASN A 923 41.84 74.12 -8.44
CA ASN A 923 42.13 75.50 -8.08
C ASN A 923 42.37 76.37 -9.33
N ALA A 924 42.51 77.69 -9.14
CA ALA A 924 42.79 78.67 -10.20
C ALA A 924 44.15 78.49 -10.92
N SER A 925 44.91 77.44 -10.62
CA SER A 925 46.10 77.00 -11.36
C SER A 925 45.90 75.60 -11.99
N GLY A 926 44.66 75.12 -12.11
CA GLY A 926 44.29 73.88 -12.79
C GLY A 926 44.68 72.61 -12.04
N ASN A 927 44.85 72.66 -10.70
CA ASN A 927 45.35 71.56 -9.88
C ASN A 927 44.50 71.29 -8.61
N ALA A 928 44.43 70.03 -8.17
CA ALA A 928 43.84 69.61 -6.89
C ALA A 928 44.68 68.51 -6.21
N THR A 929 44.53 68.36 -4.90
CA THR A 929 45.27 67.38 -4.09
C THR A 929 44.32 66.53 -3.23
N LEU A 930 44.60 65.24 -3.14
CA LEU A 930 43.83 64.24 -2.39
C LEU A 930 44.65 63.66 -1.24
N THR A 931 44.08 63.62 -0.04
CA THR A 931 44.66 62.94 1.13
C THR A 931 43.97 61.61 1.40
N ALA A 932 44.71 60.65 1.98
CA ALA A 932 44.15 59.35 2.37
C ALA A 932 42.97 59.49 3.35
N SER A 933 42.95 60.53 4.18
CA SER A 933 41.86 60.86 5.10
C SER A 933 40.58 61.35 4.44
N GLN A 934 40.61 61.80 3.17
CA GLN A 934 39.39 62.09 2.40
C GLN A 934 38.78 60.80 1.83
N VAL A 935 39.62 59.81 1.50
CA VAL A 935 39.22 58.56 0.85
C VAL A 935 38.85 57.47 1.86
N ASN A 936 39.48 57.45 3.04
CA ASN A 936 39.20 56.48 4.09
C ASN A 936 37.84 56.75 4.75
N ASN A 937 36.97 55.74 4.75
CA ASN A 937 35.61 55.77 5.28
C ASN A 937 35.47 54.81 6.48
N GLY A 938 36.41 54.87 7.41
CA GLY A 938 36.41 54.05 8.63
C GLY A 938 37.02 52.66 8.48
N SER A 939 38.07 52.51 7.66
CA SER A 939 38.87 51.27 7.62
C SER A 939 39.35 50.86 9.01
N SER A 940 39.33 49.56 9.29
CA SER A 940 39.55 49.00 10.63
C SER A 940 40.28 47.66 10.58
N ASP A 941 40.87 47.27 11.71
CA ASP A 941 41.69 46.07 11.86
C ASP A 941 41.44 45.44 13.26
N ASN A 942 41.75 44.16 13.43
CA ASN A 942 41.48 43.41 14.67
C ASN A 942 42.58 43.57 15.74
N GLY A 943 43.85 43.63 15.35
CA GLY A 943 44.98 43.86 16.27
C GLY A 943 45.50 45.28 16.29
N THR A 944 45.39 46.00 15.18
CA THR A 944 45.97 47.34 15.01
C THR A 944 44.96 48.43 15.26
N SER A 945 45.29 49.37 16.16
CA SER A 945 44.41 50.52 16.40
C SER A 945 44.32 51.43 15.17
N SER A 946 43.15 52.03 14.90
CA SER A 946 42.93 52.88 13.71
C SER A 946 43.85 54.10 13.60
N ALA A 947 44.55 54.46 14.69
CA ALA A 947 45.55 55.52 14.74
C ALA A 947 46.96 55.06 14.28
N ASN A 948 47.23 53.76 14.29
CA ASN A 948 48.50 53.15 13.90
C ASN A 948 48.46 52.55 12.48
N LEU A 949 47.27 52.32 11.92
CA LEU A 949 47.09 51.92 10.52
C LEU A 949 47.79 52.89 9.56
N VAL A 950 48.55 52.33 8.62
CA VAL A 950 49.27 53.10 7.60
C VAL A 950 48.42 53.14 6.33
N TYR A 951 48.15 54.34 5.82
CA TYR A 951 47.28 54.58 4.66
C TYR A 951 48.06 55.15 3.47
N GLU A 952 47.98 54.51 2.31
CA GLU A 952 48.64 54.93 1.06
C GLU A 952 47.63 55.05 -0.09
N LEU A 953 47.77 56.07 -0.95
CA LEU A 953 46.92 56.29 -2.12
C LEU A 953 47.72 56.11 -3.41
N SER A 954 47.14 55.41 -4.40
CA SER A 954 47.77 55.23 -5.71
C SER A 954 47.96 56.52 -6.53
N LYS A 955 47.23 57.59 -6.20
CA LYS A 955 47.36 58.94 -6.78
C LYS A 955 46.88 60.00 -5.80
N THR A 956 47.64 61.09 -5.66
CA THR A 956 47.38 62.17 -4.68
C THR A 956 47.31 63.57 -5.30
N ASN A 957 47.65 63.72 -6.59
CA ASN A 957 47.63 65.00 -7.30
C ASN A 957 46.80 64.85 -8.58
N PHE A 958 45.99 65.85 -8.89
CA PHE A 958 45.06 65.89 -10.02
C PHE A 958 45.15 67.23 -10.75
N ASN A 959 44.88 67.25 -12.06
CA ASN A 959 44.84 68.47 -12.85
C ASN A 959 43.78 68.41 -13.97
N CYS A 960 43.72 69.43 -14.84
CA CYS A 960 42.80 69.50 -15.99
C CYS A 960 42.78 68.27 -16.91
N GLY A 961 43.88 67.50 -17.00
CA GLY A 961 43.94 66.25 -17.76
C GLY A 961 43.20 65.08 -17.10
N ASP A 962 42.74 65.27 -15.86
CA ASP A 962 42.05 64.27 -15.03
C ASP A 962 40.57 64.60 -14.81
N LEU A 963 39.97 65.53 -15.56
CA LEU A 963 38.58 65.93 -15.35
C LEU A 963 37.59 64.77 -15.48
N GLY A 964 36.59 64.75 -14.59
CA GLY A 964 35.63 63.65 -14.44
C GLY A 964 36.11 62.55 -13.50
N SER A 965 35.64 61.33 -13.75
CA SER A 965 35.77 60.18 -12.84
C SER A 965 37.13 59.47 -12.96
N ASN A 966 37.92 59.52 -11.89
CA ASN A 966 39.18 58.78 -11.73
C ASN A 966 39.00 57.62 -10.75
N THR A 967 39.76 56.53 -10.89
CA THR A 967 39.87 55.51 -9.84
C THR A 967 41.18 55.65 -9.08
N VAL A 968 41.11 55.75 -7.75
CA VAL A 968 42.26 55.68 -6.85
C VAL A 968 42.11 54.49 -5.93
N THR A 969 43.20 53.76 -5.71
CA THR A 969 43.24 52.68 -4.71
C THR A 969 43.75 53.24 -3.40
N LEU A 970 43.01 52.99 -2.32
CA LEU A 970 43.49 53.12 -0.94
C LEU A 970 44.06 51.77 -0.51
N THR A 971 45.33 51.74 -0.16
CA THR A 971 45.99 50.62 0.51
C THR A 971 46.09 50.91 2.00
N VAL A 972 45.80 49.92 2.83
CA VAL A 972 45.95 50.01 4.30
C VAL A 972 46.78 48.85 4.79
N THR A 973 47.76 49.15 5.64
CA THR A 973 48.69 48.20 6.25
C THR A 973 48.62 48.31 7.77
N ASP A 974 48.68 47.17 8.45
CA ASP A 974 48.59 47.02 9.90
C ASP A 974 49.96 47.13 10.60
N GLU A 975 50.02 46.94 11.92
CA GLU A 975 51.30 46.92 12.68
C GLU A 975 52.08 45.59 12.58
N ALA A 976 51.47 44.51 12.06
CA ALA A 976 52.09 43.19 11.88
C ALA A 976 52.70 42.97 10.48
N GLY A 977 52.37 43.82 9.50
CA GLY A 977 52.75 43.72 8.09
C GLY A 977 51.67 43.14 7.16
N ASN A 978 50.47 42.84 7.66
CA ASN A 978 49.32 42.46 6.83
C ASN A 978 48.78 43.71 6.11
N SER A 979 48.32 43.56 4.86
CA SER A 979 47.80 44.68 4.08
C SER A 979 46.66 44.29 3.15
N ALA A 980 45.79 45.26 2.89
CA ALA A 980 44.62 45.13 2.04
C ALA A 980 44.40 46.42 1.24
N SER A 981 43.49 46.40 0.26
CA SER A 981 43.24 47.57 -0.58
C SER A 981 41.82 47.61 -1.16
N ALA A 982 41.28 48.81 -1.34
CA ALA A 982 39.99 49.04 -2.00
C ALA A 982 40.03 50.27 -2.93
N PRO A 983 39.27 50.28 -4.04
CA PRO A 983 39.16 51.44 -4.92
C PRO A 983 38.20 52.50 -4.36
N ALA A 984 38.38 53.73 -4.83
CA ALA A 984 37.50 54.88 -4.63
C ALA A 984 37.39 55.68 -5.94
N THR A 985 36.23 56.29 -6.16
CA THR A 985 35.97 57.16 -7.31
C THR A 985 36.27 58.60 -6.92
N ILE A 986 37.22 59.22 -7.63
CA ILE A 986 37.61 60.60 -7.41
C ILE A 986 37.10 61.43 -8.60
N THR A 987 36.05 62.20 -8.37
CA THR A 987 35.44 63.06 -9.40
C THR A 987 36.16 64.41 -9.37
N VAL A 988 36.93 64.71 -10.41
CA VAL A 988 37.62 66.00 -10.54
C VAL A 988 36.73 66.94 -11.35
N GLU A 989 36.39 68.08 -10.77
CA GLU A 989 35.53 69.10 -11.36
C GLU A 989 36.32 70.40 -11.55
N ASP A 990 35.94 71.17 -12.56
CA ASP A 990 36.36 72.56 -12.71
C ASP A 990 35.12 73.45 -12.82
N VAL A 991 35.10 74.48 -11.99
CA VAL A 991 34.00 75.43 -11.79
C VAL A 991 34.46 76.88 -11.96
N THR A 992 35.68 77.06 -12.46
CA THR A 992 36.21 78.36 -12.89
C THR A 992 35.70 78.62 -14.31
N ALA A 993 35.23 79.84 -14.60
CA ALA A 993 34.73 80.19 -15.93
C ALA A 993 35.77 80.96 -16.75
N PRO A 994 35.85 80.76 -18.08
CA PRO A 994 36.87 81.39 -18.91
C PRO A 994 36.81 82.91 -18.87
N THR A 995 37.95 83.54 -18.60
CA THR A 995 38.09 85.00 -18.71
C THR A 995 38.44 85.38 -20.15
N VAL A 996 37.45 85.94 -20.85
CA VAL A 996 37.59 86.42 -22.23
C VAL A 996 37.45 87.95 -22.28
N THR A 997 38.45 88.60 -22.88
CA THR A 997 38.43 90.05 -23.14
C THR A 997 38.49 90.28 -24.64
N CYS A 998 37.44 90.90 -25.17
CA CYS A 998 37.33 91.26 -26.57
C CYS A 998 38.34 92.34 -26.98
N PRO A 999 38.66 92.45 -28.29
CA PRO A 999 39.11 93.71 -28.86
C PRO A 999 38.19 94.85 -28.43
N ALA A 1000 38.73 96.08 -28.33
CA ALA A 1000 37.86 97.26 -28.26
C ALA A 1000 37.09 97.45 -29.57
N ASP A 1001 35.95 98.15 -29.49
CA ASP A 1001 35.09 98.48 -30.63
C ASP A 1001 35.91 99.03 -31.82
N GLN A 1002 35.65 98.51 -33.01
CA GLN A 1002 36.45 98.81 -34.21
C GLN A 1002 35.63 99.62 -35.20
N THR A 1003 36.23 100.63 -35.81
CA THR A 1003 35.65 101.32 -36.96
C THR A 1003 36.48 101.01 -38.20
N VAL A 1004 35.82 100.56 -39.26
CA VAL A 1004 36.43 100.30 -40.57
C VAL A 1004 35.82 101.23 -41.60
N GLU A 1005 36.66 102.10 -42.15
CA GLU A 1005 36.29 103.09 -43.16
C GLU A 1005 36.43 102.45 -44.55
N VAL A 1006 35.34 102.35 -45.31
CA VAL A 1006 35.32 101.67 -46.62
C VAL A 1006 34.79 102.57 -47.74
N ASN A 1007 35.62 102.76 -48.77
CA ASN A 1007 35.24 103.44 -50.02
C ASN A 1007 34.41 102.51 -50.96
N ALA A 1008 33.66 101.57 -50.38
CA ALA A 1008 32.99 100.46 -51.05
C ALA A 1008 31.65 100.15 -50.39
N VAL A 1009 30.80 99.38 -51.08
CA VAL A 1009 29.39 99.16 -50.66
C VAL A 1009 29.27 98.14 -49.52
N GLU A 1010 30.20 97.19 -49.42
CA GLU A 1010 30.16 96.05 -48.51
C GLU A 1010 31.57 95.80 -47.92
N TYR A 1011 31.64 95.33 -46.67
CA TYR A 1011 32.87 94.96 -45.96
C TYR A 1011 32.82 93.46 -45.60
N ILE A 1012 33.91 92.72 -45.86
CA ILE A 1012 34.01 91.30 -45.48
C ILE A 1012 34.61 91.21 -44.08
N LEU A 1013 33.84 90.68 -43.13
CA LEU A 1013 34.23 90.46 -41.74
C LEU A 1013 35.46 89.53 -41.64
N PRO A 1014 36.59 89.97 -41.07
CA PRO A 1014 37.77 89.11 -40.91
C PRO A 1014 37.59 88.05 -39.81
N ASP A 1015 38.55 87.13 -39.77
CA ASP A 1015 38.72 86.17 -38.67
C ASP A 1015 39.48 86.84 -37.51
N TYR A 1016 38.76 87.16 -36.44
CA TYR A 1016 39.33 87.80 -35.26
C TYR A 1016 40.03 86.81 -34.30
N LEU A 1017 39.81 85.50 -34.47
CA LEU A 1017 40.60 84.47 -33.81
C LEU A 1017 42.00 84.41 -34.43
N ALA A 1018 42.07 84.49 -35.76
CA ALA A 1018 43.34 84.45 -36.51
C ALA A 1018 44.17 85.75 -36.42
N THR A 1019 43.56 86.91 -36.20
CA THR A 1019 44.29 88.19 -36.08
C THR A 1019 44.85 88.49 -34.67
N GLY A 1020 44.59 87.64 -33.67
CA GLY A 1020 45.25 87.71 -32.36
C GLY A 1020 44.89 88.90 -31.46
N GLY A 1021 43.76 89.56 -31.72
CA GLY A 1021 43.26 90.68 -30.91
C GLY A 1021 42.43 90.28 -29.67
N LEU A 1022 42.03 89.00 -29.59
CA LEU A 1022 41.26 88.43 -28.49
C LEU A 1022 42.21 87.85 -27.43
N THR A 1023 42.07 88.25 -26.17
CA THR A 1023 42.79 87.60 -25.06
C THR A 1023 41.85 86.71 -24.27
N VAL A 1024 42.22 85.44 -24.14
CA VAL A 1024 41.46 84.42 -23.40
C VAL A 1024 42.40 83.77 -22.39
N SER A 1025 41.96 83.67 -21.15
CA SER A 1025 42.68 82.98 -20.08
C SER A 1025 41.73 82.16 -19.22
N ASP A 1026 42.17 80.95 -18.89
CA ASP A 1026 41.46 79.99 -18.05
C ASP A 1026 42.49 79.12 -17.33
N ASN A 1027 42.09 78.42 -16.27
CA ASN A 1027 42.95 77.46 -15.56
C ASN A 1027 43.06 76.10 -16.29
N CYS A 1028 42.11 75.77 -17.18
CA CYS A 1028 42.13 74.60 -18.03
C CYS A 1028 42.12 74.96 -19.54
N SER A 1029 42.08 73.95 -20.41
CA SER A 1029 42.14 74.14 -21.87
C SER A 1029 40.76 74.53 -22.43
N PHE A 1030 40.71 75.59 -23.23
CA PHE A 1030 39.47 76.16 -23.77
C PHE A 1030 39.40 76.16 -25.30
N THR A 1031 38.18 76.36 -25.79
CA THR A 1031 37.83 76.54 -27.20
C THR A 1031 37.12 77.87 -27.41
N VAL A 1032 37.15 78.43 -28.63
CA VAL A 1032 36.60 79.76 -28.93
C VAL A 1032 35.81 79.75 -30.25
N VAL A 1033 34.66 80.42 -30.29
CA VAL A 1033 33.80 80.56 -31.48
C VAL A 1033 33.42 82.03 -31.69
N GLN A 1034 33.54 82.52 -32.93
CA GLN A 1034 33.12 83.88 -33.35
C GLN A 1034 31.75 83.86 -34.03
N SER A 1035 30.91 84.86 -33.76
CA SER A 1035 29.63 85.10 -34.46
C SER A 1035 29.38 86.62 -34.64
N PRO A 1036 29.10 87.13 -35.85
CA PRO A 1036 29.03 86.41 -37.12
C PRO A 1036 30.36 85.78 -37.52
N VAL A 1037 30.29 84.69 -38.28
CA VAL A 1037 31.49 83.93 -38.68
C VAL A 1037 32.37 84.74 -39.64
N ALA A 1038 33.68 84.49 -39.58
CA ALA A 1038 34.64 85.08 -40.50
C ALA A 1038 34.23 84.85 -41.97
N GLY A 1039 34.39 85.87 -42.82
CA GLY A 1039 33.95 85.88 -44.21
C GLY A 1039 32.51 86.35 -44.44
N THR A 1040 31.76 86.72 -43.39
CA THR A 1040 30.42 87.31 -43.54
C THR A 1040 30.50 88.70 -44.19
N GLU A 1041 29.69 88.96 -45.22
CA GLU A 1041 29.56 90.27 -45.86
C GLU A 1041 28.65 91.19 -45.03
N LEU A 1042 29.13 92.40 -44.72
CA LEU A 1042 28.46 93.39 -43.87
C LEU A 1042 28.24 94.70 -44.63
N THR A 1043 27.03 95.27 -44.50
CA THR A 1043 26.69 96.61 -45.02
C THR A 1043 27.21 97.71 -44.09
N HIS A 1044 27.13 98.99 -44.48
CA HIS A 1044 27.41 100.11 -43.57
C HIS A 1044 26.51 100.08 -42.33
N GLY A 1045 27.04 100.58 -41.21
CA GLY A 1045 26.39 100.56 -39.88
C GLY A 1045 27.19 99.78 -38.83
N VAL A 1046 26.62 99.64 -37.64
CA VAL A 1046 27.24 98.96 -36.49
C VAL A 1046 26.80 97.50 -36.43
N HIS A 1047 27.76 96.57 -36.38
CA HIS A 1047 27.54 95.13 -36.26
C HIS A 1047 28.28 94.59 -35.03
N SER A 1048 27.56 94.03 -34.07
CA SER A 1048 28.19 93.45 -32.88
C SER A 1048 28.82 92.09 -33.21
N ILE A 1049 30.10 91.93 -32.91
CA ILE A 1049 30.89 90.72 -33.14
C ILE A 1049 31.15 90.04 -31.80
N THR A 1050 30.54 88.88 -31.59
CA THR A 1050 30.51 88.14 -30.33
C THR A 1050 31.44 86.94 -30.36
N PHE A 1051 32.11 86.68 -29.24
CA PHE A 1051 32.97 85.52 -29.01
C PHE A 1051 32.41 84.73 -27.82
N ALA A 1052 32.23 83.44 -28.02
CA ALA A 1052 31.95 82.48 -26.96
C ALA A 1052 33.18 81.61 -26.72
N VAL A 1053 33.49 81.37 -25.45
CA VAL A 1053 34.59 80.53 -24.98
C VAL A 1053 34.03 79.46 -24.07
N THR A 1054 34.45 78.21 -24.28
CA THR A 1054 34.08 77.08 -23.41
C THR A 1054 35.34 76.32 -23.01
N ASP A 1055 35.55 76.09 -21.71
CA ASP A 1055 36.65 75.27 -21.18
C ASP A 1055 36.40 73.75 -21.28
N ALA A 1056 37.32 72.95 -20.73
CA ALA A 1056 37.24 71.49 -20.68
C ALA A 1056 36.37 70.93 -19.53
N GLY A 1057 36.03 71.75 -18.53
CA GLY A 1057 35.00 71.44 -17.52
C GLY A 1057 33.57 71.69 -18.03
N GLY A 1058 33.44 72.54 -19.06
CA GLY A 1058 32.19 72.94 -19.69
C GLY A 1058 31.66 74.30 -19.23
N ASN A 1059 32.44 75.13 -18.54
CA ASN A 1059 32.00 76.48 -18.18
C ASN A 1059 32.19 77.44 -19.36
N GLU A 1060 31.34 78.47 -19.44
CA GLU A 1060 31.28 79.39 -20.58
C GLU A 1060 31.61 80.83 -20.19
N GLY A 1061 32.44 81.49 -21.01
CA GLY A 1061 32.71 82.93 -20.99
C GLY A 1061 32.32 83.56 -22.31
N THR A 1062 31.78 84.79 -22.31
CA THR A 1062 31.43 85.50 -23.54
C THR A 1062 31.85 86.96 -23.50
N CYS A 1063 32.16 87.53 -24.66
CA CYS A 1063 32.28 88.97 -24.87
C CYS A 1063 31.82 89.35 -26.27
N SER A 1064 31.61 90.63 -26.51
CA SER A 1064 31.34 91.19 -27.84
C SER A 1064 31.98 92.57 -27.97
N PHE A 1065 32.28 92.98 -29.19
CA PHE A 1065 32.64 94.37 -29.53
C PHE A 1065 31.88 94.80 -30.78
N ASP A 1066 31.63 96.08 -30.92
CA ASP A 1066 30.91 96.64 -32.06
C ASP A 1066 31.87 96.99 -33.20
N LEU A 1067 31.67 96.36 -34.35
CA LEU A 1067 32.33 96.69 -35.61
C LEU A 1067 31.46 97.68 -36.40
N THR A 1068 31.90 98.93 -36.44
CA THR A 1068 31.25 99.99 -37.21
C THR A 1068 31.86 100.07 -38.62
N VAL A 1069 31.05 99.79 -39.64
CA VAL A 1069 31.41 99.94 -41.05
C VAL A 1069 30.94 101.31 -41.54
N ASN A 1070 31.88 102.24 -41.73
CA ASN A 1070 31.63 103.64 -42.06
C ASN A 1070 32.00 104.01 -43.51
N ASP A 1071 31.39 105.11 -44.00
CA ASP A 1071 31.72 105.76 -45.28
C ASP A 1071 32.50 107.06 -45.02
N LEU A 1072 33.55 107.28 -45.81
CA LEU A 1072 34.75 107.98 -45.37
C LEU A 1072 34.64 109.52 -45.51
N SER A 1073 34.08 110.17 -44.48
CA SER A 1073 34.06 111.64 -44.36
C SER A 1073 34.32 112.12 -42.91
N LEU A 1074 35.32 112.98 -42.74
CA LEU A 1074 36.05 113.20 -41.47
C LEU A 1074 35.48 114.31 -40.55
N GLY A 1075 35.66 114.17 -39.23
CA GLY A 1075 35.18 115.15 -38.22
C GLY A 1075 35.81 115.10 -36.80
N ILE A 1076 37.11 115.39 -36.69
CA ILE A 1076 37.79 116.19 -35.63
C ILE A 1076 37.26 116.16 -34.17
N GLU A 1077 38.11 115.81 -33.20
CA GLU A 1077 38.47 116.75 -32.12
C GLU A 1077 39.86 116.50 -31.51
N ASP A 1078 40.70 117.54 -31.47
CA ASP A 1078 42.07 117.56 -30.95
C ASP A 1078 42.36 118.99 -30.44
N HIS A 1079 43.16 119.16 -29.38
CA HIS A 1079 43.40 120.45 -28.75
C HIS A 1079 44.88 120.85 -28.76
N GLU A 1080 45.37 121.17 -29.96
CA GLU A 1080 46.64 121.87 -30.15
C GLU A 1080 46.64 123.30 -29.57
N LEU A 1081 47.82 123.82 -29.23
CA LEU A 1081 47.99 125.27 -29.08
C LEU A 1081 47.91 125.92 -30.46
N ASN A 1082 47.15 127.01 -30.59
CA ASN A 1082 46.98 127.74 -31.86
C ASN A 1082 48.34 128.02 -32.54
N ASP A 1083 48.56 127.41 -33.71
CA ASP A 1083 49.83 127.46 -34.45
C ASP A 1083 50.30 128.88 -34.79
N SER A 1084 49.38 129.85 -34.88
CA SER A 1084 49.71 131.27 -35.12
C SER A 1084 50.20 132.03 -33.87
N ALA A 1085 50.08 131.45 -32.67
CA ALA A 1085 50.44 132.11 -31.40
C ALA A 1085 51.96 132.15 -31.13
N VAL A 1086 52.73 131.27 -31.77
CA VAL A 1086 54.20 131.25 -31.67
C VAL A 1086 54.82 131.12 -33.07
N LEU A 1087 55.53 132.15 -33.51
CA LEU A 1087 56.16 132.23 -34.82
C LEU A 1087 57.67 131.92 -34.75
N LEU A 1088 58.22 131.40 -35.85
CA LEU A 1088 59.65 131.11 -36.01
C LEU A 1088 60.17 131.79 -37.28
N TYR A 1089 61.09 132.76 -37.17
CA TYR A 1089 61.67 133.46 -38.31
C TYR A 1089 63.12 133.95 -38.06
N PRO A 1090 63.95 134.13 -39.10
CA PRO A 1090 63.78 133.61 -40.45
C PRO A 1090 63.76 132.06 -40.43
N ASN A 1091 62.98 131.44 -41.31
CA ASN A 1091 62.88 129.99 -41.42
C ASN A 1091 62.55 129.66 -42.89
N PRO A 1092 63.54 129.30 -43.74
CA PRO A 1092 64.89 128.83 -43.39
C PRO A 1092 65.82 129.80 -42.65
N VAL A 1093 66.77 129.25 -41.91
CA VAL A 1093 67.70 129.97 -41.02
C VAL A 1093 69.16 129.61 -41.34
N HIS A 1094 70.03 130.63 -41.40
CA HIS A 1094 71.50 130.42 -41.51
C HIS A 1094 72.23 130.39 -40.16
N HIS A 1095 71.90 131.31 -39.24
CA HIS A 1095 72.65 131.47 -37.97
C HIS A 1095 71.76 131.68 -36.75
N ILE A 1096 70.77 132.59 -36.80
CA ILE A 1096 69.90 132.92 -35.67
C ILE A 1096 68.44 132.72 -36.06
N LEU A 1097 67.70 131.99 -35.22
CA LEU A 1097 66.27 131.77 -35.30
C LEU A 1097 65.57 132.52 -34.16
N THR A 1098 64.59 133.36 -34.47
CA THR A 1098 63.79 134.08 -33.49
C THR A 1098 62.47 133.35 -33.26
N ILE A 1099 62.19 133.04 -32.00
CA ILE A 1099 60.89 132.57 -31.50
C ILE A 1099 60.10 133.81 -31.07
N GLU A 1100 58.92 134.06 -31.65
CA GLU A 1100 58.03 135.16 -31.25
C GLU A 1100 56.69 134.65 -30.73
N ASN A 1101 56.41 134.90 -29.44
CA ASN A 1101 55.20 134.54 -28.72
C ASN A 1101 54.13 135.64 -28.86
N VAL A 1102 53.69 135.90 -30.10
CA VAL A 1102 52.62 136.87 -30.42
C VAL A 1102 51.30 136.59 -29.69
N GLY A 1103 51.06 135.35 -29.27
CA GLY A 1103 49.89 134.97 -28.47
C GLY A 1103 49.97 135.27 -26.97
N HIS A 1104 51.08 135.84 -26.47
CA HIS A 1104 51.32 136.10 -25.04
C HIS A 1104 51.13 134.86 -24.12
N LEU A 1105 51.46 133.66 -24.61
CA LEU A 1105 51.23 132.40 -23.90
C LEU A 1105 52.24 132.17 -22.76
N GLU A 1106 51.81 131.47 -21.69
CA GLU A 1106 52.71 130.87 -20.71
C GLU A 1106 53.39 129.63 -21.32
N LEU A 1107 54.58 129.85 -21.91
CA LEU A 1107 55.46 128.82 -22.46
C LEU A 1107 56.47 128.36 -21.42
N LEU A 1108 56.75 127.05 -21.39
CA LEU A 1108 57.65 126.42 -20.43
C LEU A 1108 59.01 126.13 -21.07
N SER A 1109 59.02 125.34 -22.14
CA SER A 1109 60.24 125.00 -22.87
C SER A 1109 60.00 124.74 -24.36
N ALA A 1110 61.09 124.73 -25.12
CA ALA A 1110 61.15 124.23 -26.47
C ALA A 1110 62.31 123.25 -26.64
N ASP A 1111 62.01 122.03 -27.09
CA ASP A 1111 62.99 121.00 -27.40
C ASP A 1111 63.27 120.99 -28.90
N ILE A 1112 64.52 121.26 -29.32
CA ILE A 1112 64.97 121.06 -30.71
C ILE A 1112 65.42 119.60 -30.86
N VAL A 1113 64.74 118.84 -31.71
CA VAL A 1113 65.07 117.46 -32.06
C VAL A 1113 65.52 117.34 -33.52
N ASP A 1114 66.44 116.42 -33.80
CA ASP A 1114 66.78 116.03 -35.17
C ASP A 1114 65.74 115.06 -35.79
N ILE A 1115 65.90 114.71 -37.06
CA ILE A 1115 65.00 113.80 -37.78
C ILE A 1115 64.95 112.37 -37.22
N THR A 1116 65.89 111.98 -36.36
CA THR A 1116 65.89 110.69 -35.65
C THR A 1116 65.13 110.76 -34.31
N GLY A 1117 64.62 111.93 -33.95
CA GLY A 1117 63.91 112.18 -32.70
C GLY A 1117 64.82 112.49 -31.51
N LYS A 1118 66.14 112.59 -31.72
CA LYS A 1118 67.11 112.89 -30.67
C LYS A 1118 67.10 114.39 -30.34
N THR A 1119 66.93 114.74 -29.07
CA THR A 1119 67.05 116.14 -28.60
C THR A 1119 68.49 116.63 -28.75
N MET A 1120 68.64 117.72 -29.50
CA MET A 1120 69.91 118.41 -29.77
C MET A 1120 70.12 119.60 -28.82
N SER A 1121 69.04 120.27 -28.42
CA SER A 1121 69.03 121.23 -27.31
C SER A 1121 67.63 121.43 -26.73
N THR A 1122 67.57 121.90 -25.49
CA THR A 1122 66.33 122.38 -24.84
C THR A 1122 66.52 123.84 -24.46
N ILE A 1123 65.52 124.66 -24.75
CA ILE A 1123 65.50 126.10 -24.51
C ILE A 1123 64.43 126.37 -23.45
N ASN A 1124 64.78 127.05 -22.36
CA ASN A 1124 63.79 127.55 -21.40
C ASN A 1124 63.11 128.81 -21.99
N LEU A 1125 61.77 128.82 -21.99
CA LEU A 1125 60.93 129.91 -22.48
C LEU A 1125 60.11 130.61 -21.39
N GLU A 1126 60.21 130.16 -20.13
CA GLU A 1126 59.59 130.83 -18.99
C GLU A 1126 60.11 132.27 -18.91
N HIS A 1127 59.20 133.24 -18.82
CA HIS A 1127 59.51 134.67 -18.79
C HIS A 1127 60.22 135.21 -20.06
N MET A 1128 60.16 134.53 -21.21
CA MET A 1128 60.79 135.01 -22.45
C MET A 1128 60.28 136.36 -22.98
N GLY A 1129 59.11 136.82 -22.52
CA GLY A 1129 58.42 137.98 -23.08
C GLY A 1129 57.84 137.69 -24.46
N LEU A 1130 57.98 138.63 -25.39
CA LEU A 1130 57.47 138.48 -26.75
C LEU A 1130 58.44 137.75 -27.69
N THR A 1131 59.76 137.95 -27.59
CA THR A 1131 60.74 137.42 -28.55
C THR A 1131 61.95 136.79 -27.88
N LYS A 1132 62.42 135.65 -28.41
CA LYS A 1132 63.64 134.96 -27.98
C LYS A 1132 64.48 134.52 -29.17
N GLU A 1133 65.69 135.05 -29.29
CA GLU A 1133 66.66 134.61 -30.30
C GLU A 1133 67.41 133.34 -29.85
N VAL A 1134 67.69 132.46 -30.81
CA VAL A 1134 68.37 131.17 -30.65
C VAL A 1134 69.44 131.05 -31.72
N SER A 1135 70.72 130.93 -31.33
CA SER A 1135 71.78 130.63 -32.29
C SER A 1135 71.79 129.15 -32.65
N LEU A 1136 71.83 128.88 -33.95
CA LEU A 1136 71.97 127.58 -34.59
C LEU A 1136 73.26 127.50 -35.42
N GLU A 1137 74.22 128.39 -35.18
CA GLU A 1137 75.49 128.49 -35.93
C GLU A 1137 76.34 127.21 -35.85
N SER A 1138 76.22 126.43 -34.78
CA SER A 1138 76.89 125.13 -34.59
C SER A 1138 76.12 123.93 -35.19
N TYR A 1139 74.96 124.15 -35.82
CA TYR A 1139 74.10 123.10 -36.35
C TYR A 1139 74.35 122.90 -37.85
N ALA A 1140 74.44 121.64 -38.27
CA ALA A 1140 74.57 121.28 -39.68
C ALA A 1140 73.29 121.63 -40.46
N SER A 1141 73.44 121.90 -41.75
CA SER A 1141 72.32 122.13 -42.68
C SER A 1141 71.40 120.91 -42.71
N GLY A 1142 70.10 121.10 -42.53
CA GLY A 1142 69.13 120.02 -42.38
C GLY A 1142 67.79 120.45 -41.80
N ILE A 1143 66.87 119.49 -41.67
CA ILE A 1143 65.55 119.71 -41.05
C ILE A 1143 65.63 119.32 -39.57
N TYR A 1144 65.08 120.18 -38.72
CA TYR A 1144 64.89 119.94 -37.29
C TYR A 1144 63.44 120.21 -36.92
N PHE A 1145 62.98 119.71 -35.77
CA PHE A 1145 61.68 120.04 -35.22
C PHE A 1145 61.84 120.67 -33.83
N MET A 1146 61.12 121.76 -33.58
CA MET A 1146 61.03 122.41 -32.29
C MET A 1146 59.67 122.06 -31.67
N LYS A 1147 59.70 121.23 -30.61
CA LYS A 1147 58.52 120.87 -29.82
C LYS A 1147 58.38 121.85 -28.67
N ILE A 1148 57.43 122.78 -28.80
CA ILE A 1148 57.14 123.84 -27.84
C ILE A 1148 56.04 123.36 -26.88
N LYS A 1149 56.27 123.49 -25.59
CA LYS A 1149 55.35 123.08 -24.52
C LYS A 1149 54.81 124.33 -23.81
N GLY A 1150 53.51 124.57 -23.96
CA GLY A 1150 52.79 125.52 -23.15
C GLY A 1150 52.08 124.82 -21.99
N LYS A 1151 51.52 125.61 -21.08
CA LYS A 1151 50.81 125.10 -19.89
C LYS A 1151 49.53 124.30 -20.18
N THR A 1152 48.94 124.49 -21.36
CA THR A 1152 47.61 123.99 -21.73
C THR A 1152 47.58 123.21 -23.05
N GLY A 1153 48.74 122.76 -23.55
CA GLY A 1153 48.85 122.01 -24.81
C GLY A 1153 50.28 121.99 -25.35
N MET A 1154 50.44 121.43 -26.55
CA MET A 1154 51.73 121.37 -27.26
C MET A 1154 51.61 121.98 -28.66
N LEU A 1155 52.77 122.31 -29.23
CA LEU A 1155 52.91 122.80 -30.60
C LEU A 1155 54.23 122.29 -31.19
N THR A 1156 54.24 121.78 -32.43
CA THR A 1156 55.48 121.32 -33.08
C THR A 1156 55.75 122.09 -34.37
N LYS A 1157 56.79 122.93 -34.38
CA LYS A 1157 57.20 123.71 -35.55
C LYS A 1157 58.40 123.06 -36.24
N ARG A 1158 58.40 123.04 -37.58
CA ARG A 1158 59.56 122.61 -38.39
C ARG A 1158 60.56 123.76 -38.56
N ILE A 1159 61.85 123.46 -38.42
CA ILE A 1159 62.97 124.36 -38.71
C ILE A 1159 63.74 123.82 -39.92
N ILE A 1160 64.12 124.70 -40.84
CA ILE A 1160 65.02 124.38 -41.95
C ILE A 1160 66.32 125.16 -41.72
N LYS A 1161 67.39 124.46 -41.34
CA LYS A 1161 68.74 125.03 -41.22
C LYS A 1161 69.42 124.96 -42.59
N GLU A 1162 69.80 126.11 -43.14
CA GLU A 1162 70.66 126.25 -44.34
C GLU A 1162 72.09 126.54 -43.92
#